data_AF-A0A358EKE2-F1
#
_entry.id   AF-A0A358EKE2-F1
#
_cell.length_a   1.000
_cell.length_b   1.000
_cell.length_c   1.000
_cell.angle_alpha   90.00
_cell.angle_beta   90.00
_cell.angle_gamma   90.00
#
_symmetry.space_group_name_H-M   'P 1'
#
loop_
_entity.id
_entity.type
_entity.pdbx_description
1 polymer ?
#
loop_
_entity_poly.entity_id
_entity_poly.type
_entity_poly.pdbx_seq_one_letter_code
_entity_poly.pdbx_strand_id
1 'polypeptide(L)'
;FDTKKLFTDKLTFSSGIAVGMGGVYVGKPPELIFIPDADGDDKPDGDPKVLLDGWGIQDRHETLNSFIWGPDGWLYGCHGVFTRSQVGKPGTPESERQYIDGGIWRWHPVSEEFEVFAEGLSNPWGFDFNDHGQGFATCCVIPHLFHIVQGGVYHKQSRQNVNRFVYDNIKTIRDHVHKSAHGGARFYLADVFPEKYRDQLFMCNIHQHSVLTDYMVPKGSSFIGKHGEDFMPANDLAWVGFSVEMGPEGGVYILDWHDQNICGNEVKFPNSSRVYRIMPKGTKPIKRPNLRSLSDLELVELQKHSNDWYVRHARVILHHRAITGKLEASKVHLKLEAMLSQAKTQAKRLRALWALHVTGGLKAKGGSRLIELLSHSDEYVRAWSIQFLCEDKKPSLRALDKFKNLAKSDKSPVVRLYLAAALQRLPFEQRWSILEALAAHEEDVDDHNIPRMLWLALEPMVPENQEKALTLALSSKMPKLQEFVPRRILGQVSAPVRKKPWQNVIKKVAPGFSVKNVGQGGVVHHSAFRNRSAVQTHPLKRGVPSELNREFDVPKNKKTILTTVVSHHPHGDWLLRVKVNGKVVSEAPVSSKTVQNEWLTHTVDLSRYAGKKIKLQLENQPSGWRNEWAYWNEVKIISLPGTK
;
A
#
# COMPACT_ATOMS: atom_id res chain seq x y z
N PHE A 1 -26.03 9.01 -25.39
CA PHE A 1 -25.39 8.50 -24.16
C PHE A 1 -25.44 9.56 -23.05
N ASP A 2 -26.19 10.64 -23.26
CA ASP A 2 -26.00 11.92 -22.58
C ASP A 2 -27.15 12.20 -21.59
N THR A 3 -27.46 11.20 -20.77
CA THR A 3 -28.44 11.31 -19.70
C THR A 3 -27.73 11.08 -18.37
N LYS A 4 -27.99 11.92 -17.38
CA LYS A 4 -27.57 11.69 -15.99
C LYS A 4 -28.76 11.28 -15.14
N LYS A 5 -28.54 10.34 -14.23
CA LYS A 5 -29.49 9.98 -13.17
C LYS A 5 -28.79 10.16 -11.83
N LEU A 6 -29.52 10.62 -10.82
CA LEU A 6 -29.04 10.64 -9.45
C LEU A 6 -29.24 9.25 -8.84
N PHE A 7 -28.15 8.56 -8.52
CA PHE A 7 -28.20 7.30 -7.78
C PHE A 7 -28.34 7.56 -6.27
N THR A 8 -27.47 8.40 -5.72
CA THR A 8 -27.56 8.87 -4.32
C THR A 8 -26.78 10.16 -4.14
N ASP A 9 -27.24 11.05 -3.27
CA ASP A 9 -26.60 12.30 -2.84
C ASP A 9 -26.24 12.28 -1.33
N LYS A 10 -26.42 11.14 -0.66
CA LYS A 10 -26.22 10.98 0.79
C LYS A 10 -24.76 10.76 1.19
N LEU A 11 -23.84 10.69 0.23
CA LEU A 11 -22.43 10.40 0.46
C LEU A 11 -21.62 11.70 0.60
N THR A 12 -20.88 11.84 1.69
CA THR A 12 -20.12 13.06 2.01
C THR A 12 -18.72 13.10 1.39
N PHE A 13 -18.13 11.95 1.09
CA PHE A 13 -16.83 11.82 0.43
C PHE A 13 -16.79 10.50 -0.33
N SER A 14 -16.47 10.55 -1.62
CA SER A 14 -16.31 9.35 -2.45
C SER A 14 -14.94 9.37 -3.15
N SER A 15 -14.24 8.25 -3.11
CA SER A 15 -12.85 8.13 -3.59
C SER A 15 -12.65 7.05 -4.66
N GLY A 16 -13.64 6.18 -4.87
CA GLY A 16 -13.62 5.15 -5.92
C GLY A 16 -15.01 4.53 -6.10
N ILE A 17 -15.28 3.98 -7.28
CA ILE A 17 -16.55 3.35 -7.62
C ILE A 17 -16.35 2.14 -8.51
N ALA A 18 -17.09 1.05 -8.25
CA ALA A 18 -17.24 -0.07 -9.17
C ALA A 18 -18.69 -0.59 -9.15
N VAL A 19 -19.22 -0.92 -10.32
CA VAL A 19 -20.56 -1.52 -10.46
C VAL A 19 -20.40 -3.03 -10.66
N GLY A 20 -21.19 -3.83 -9.96
CA GLY A 20 -21.11 -5.29 -10.04
C GLY A 20 -21.84 -5.97 -8.90
N MET A 21 -21.95 -7.29 -8.96
CA MET A 21 -22.53 -8.12 -7.87
C MET A 21 -23.89 -7.62 -7.34
N GLY A 22 -24.75 -7.10 -8.23
CA GLY A 22 -26.08 -6.61 -7.85
C GLY A 22 -26.09 -5.27 -7.12
N GLY A 23 -25.05 -4.44 -7.28
CA GLY A 23 -25.05 -3.08 -6.72
C GLY A 23 -23.83 -2.24 -7.08
N VAL A 24 -23.53 -1.28 -6.23
CA VAL A 24 -22.47 -0.29 -6.40
C VAL A 24 -21.53 -0.32 -5.19
N TYR A 25 -20.25 -0.57 -5.45
CA TYR A 25 -19.16 -0.49 -4.48
C TYR A 25 -18.59 0.92 -4.48
N VAL A 26 -18.51 1.55 -3.32
CA VAL A 26 -18.03 2.93 -3.20
C VAL A 26 -16.98 3.04 -2.10
N GLY A 27 -15.84 3.65 -2.44
CA GLY A 27 -14.88 4.09 -1.44
C GLY A 27 -15.42 5.33 -0.75
N LYS A 28 -15.74 5.24 0.53
CA LYS A 28 -16.21 6.34 1.38
C LYS A 28 -15.37 6.33 2.67
N PRO A 29 -14.09 6.75 2.62
CA PRO A 29 -13.21 6.72 3.79
C PRO A 29 -13.90 7.27 5.05
N PRO A 30 -13.85 6.55 6.19
CA PRO A 30 -12.97 5.42 6.49
C PRO A 30 -13.48 4.04 6.05
N GLU A 31 -14.48 3.97 5.18
CA GLU A 31 -15.21 2.76 4.81
C GLU A 31 -15.08 2.40 3.32
N LEU A 32 -15.12 1.10 3.02
CA LEU A 32 -15.58 0.57 1.73
C LEU A 32 -17.03 0.14 1.92
N ILE A 33 -17.95 0.68 1.14
CA ILE A 33 -19.38 0.37 1.25
C ILE A 33 -19.92 -0.29 -0.02
N PHE A 34 -21.02 -1.02 0.13
CA PHE A 34 -21.83 -1.56 -0.95
C PHE A 34 -23.27 -1.04 -0.85
N ILE A 35 -23.78 -0.49 -1.94
CA ILE A 35 -25.16 -0.02 -2.07
C ILE A 35 -25.89 -0.98 -3.02
N PRO A 36 -26.93 -1.71 -2.56
CA PRO A 36 -27.64 -2.68 -3.40
C PRO A 36 -28.45 -1.99 -4.51
N ASP A 37 -28.45 -2.60 -5.70
CA ASP A 37 -29.23 -2.25 -6.91
C ASP A 37 -29.43 -3.56 -7.72
N ALA A 38 -30.14 -4.49 -7.11
CA ALA A 38 -30.37 -5.83 -7.61
C ALA A 38 -31.29 -5.83 -8.84
N ASP A 39 -32.24 -4.89 -8.91
CA ASP A 39 -33.15 -4.75 -10.05
C ASP A 39 -32.53 -3.95 -11.23
N GLY A 40 -31.52 -3.12 -10.95
CA GLY A 40 -30.80 -2.35 -11.97
C GLY A 40 -31.56 -1.15 -12.49
N ASP A 41 -32.46 -0.57 -11.69
CA ASP A 41 -33.25 0.59 -12.07
C ASP A 41 -32.49 1.94 -11.90
N ASP A 42 -31.24 1.85 -11.43
CA ASP A 42 -30.36 2.96 -11.04
C ASP A 42 -30.88 3.70 -9.79
N LYS A 43 -31.48 2.99 -8.84
CA LYS A 43 -31.83 3.48 -7.50
C LYS A 43 -31.37 2.48 -6.42
N PRO A 44 -30.94 2.97 -5.23
CA PRO A 44 -30.61 2.08 -4.11
C PRO A 44 -31.82 1.27 -3.65
N ASP A 45 -31.68 -0.05 -3.57
CA ASP A 45 -32.68 -0.96 -3.02
C ASP A 45 -32.77 -0.90 -1.48
N GLY A 46 -31.77 -0.27 -0.85
CA GLY A 46 -31.67 -0.20 0.60
C GLY A 46 -30.45 0.60 1.06
N ASP A 47 -30.24 0.60 2.38
CA ASP A 47 -29.15 1.34 2.99
C ASP A 47 -27.77 0.76 2.62
N PRO A 48 -26.72 1.61 2.53
CA PRO A 48 -25.36 1.16 2.30
C PRO A 48 -24.88 0.19 3.39
N LYS A 49 -24.22 -0.89 2.97
CA LYS A 49 -23.57 -1.86 3.86
C LYS A 49 -22.08 -1.57 3.92
N VAL A 50 -21.52 -1.46 5.13
CA VAL A 50 -20.06 -1.34 5.30
C VAL A 50 -19.42 -2.72 5.13
N LEU A 51 -18.54 -2.86 4.14
CA LEU A 51 -17.82 -4.10 3.86
C LEU A 51 -16.48 -4.14 4.58
N LEU A 52 -15.74 -3.03 4.56
CA LEU A 52 -14.47 -2.85 5.26
C LEU A 52 -14.44 -1.47 5.90
N ASP A 53 -13.74 -1.34 7.03
CA ASP A 53 -13.46 -0.08 7.71
C ASP A 53 -11.97 0.02 8.08
N GLY A 54 -11.57 1.18 8.65
CA GLY A 54 -10.19 1.44 9.06
C GLY A 54 -9.30 2.05 7.97
N TRP A 55 -9.90 2.51 6.87
CA TRP A 55 -9.21 3.33 5.88
C TRP A 55 -8.87 4.71 6.46
N GLY A 56 -7.62 5.12 6.33
CA GLY A 56 -7.17 6.41 6.82
C GLY A 56 -7.79 7.58 6.05
N ILE A 57 -7.90 8.72 6.73
CA ILE A 57 -8.39 10.00 6.18
C ILE A 57 -7.38 11.14 6.36
N GLN A 58 -6.12 10.80 6.67
CA GLN A 58 -5.09 11.79 6.99
C GLN A 58 -4.70 12.61 5.75
N ASP A 59 -4.61 11.95 4.60
CA ASP A 59 -4.48 12.59 3.29
C ASP A 59 -5.63 12.11 2.40
N ARG A 60 -6.54 13.04 2.07
CA ARG A 60 -7.75 12.73 1.27
C ARG A 60 -7.41 12.37 -0.18
N HIS A 61 -6.20 12.70 -0.65
CA HIS A 61 -5.72 12.30 -1.97
C HIS A 61 -5.14 10.87 -1.97
N GLU A 62 -4.88 10.26 -0.82
CA GLU A 62 -4.14 8.98 -0.75
C GLU A 62 -4.99 7.85 -0.14
N THR A 63 -6.30 7.94 -0.29
CA THR A 63 -7.26 6.96 0.21
C THR A 63 -7.56 5.86 -0.83
N LEU A 64 -8.37 4.87 -0.46
CA LEU A 64 -8.77 3.80 -1.38
C LEU A 64 -9.42 4.37 -2.65
N ASN A 65 -8.92 4.03 -3.83
CA ASN A 65 -9.42 4.59 -5.09
C ASN A 65 -9.26 3.63 -6.28
N SER A 66 -9.68 4.07 -7.48
CA SER A 66 -9.44 3.39 -8.77
C SER A 66 -9.89 1.93 -8.81
N PHE A 67 -11.17 1.69 -8.47
CA PHE A 67 -11.69 0.33 -8.34
C PHE A 67 -11.82 -0.37 -9.69
N ILE A 68 -11.52 -1.67 -9.71
CA ILE A 68 -11.66 -2.50 -10.91
C ILE A 68 -11.88 -3.97 -10.55
N TRP A 69 -12.78 -4.65 -11.26
CA TRP A 69 -12.93 -6.10 -11.16
C TRP A 69 -11.81 -6.81 -11.91
N GLY A 70 -11.00 -7.57 -11.18
CA GLY A 70 -9.90 -8.34 -11.74
C GLY A 70 -10.36 -9.56 -12.53
N PRO A 71 -9.47 -10.18 -13.34
CA PRO A 71 -9.79 -11.38 -14.09
C PRO A 71 -10.21 -12.57 -13.21
N ASP A 72 -9.68 -12.61 -11.99
CA ASP A 72 -9.93 -13.62 -10.96
C ASP A 72 -11.23 -13.39 -10.17
N GLY A 73 -11.97 -12.31 -10.41
CA GLY A 73 -13.22 -12.00 -9.73
C GLY A 73 -13.06 -11.24 -8.41
N TRP A 74 -11.85 -10.85 -8.03
CA TRP A 74 -11.61 -9.93 -6.91
C TRP A 74 -11.87 -8.47 -7.32
N LEU A 75 -12.30 -7.65 -6.37
CA LEU A 75 -12.32 -6.19 -6.53
C LEU A 75 -10.95 -5.64 -6.12
N TYR A 76 -10.26 -4.98 -7.05
CA TYR A 76 -8.96 -4.35 -6.81
C TYR A 76 -9.12 -2.84 -6.63
N GLY A 77 -8.18 -2.23 -5.91
CA GLY A 77 -8.06 -0.78 -5.83
C GLY A 77 -6.66 -0.32 -5.43
N CYS A 78 -6.44 0.98 -5.57
CA CYS A 78 -5.21 1.68 -5.20
C CYS A 78 -5.31 2.26 -3.79
N HIS A 79 -4.16 2.46 -3.14
CA HIS A 79 -4.03 3.16 -1.85
C HIS A 79 -2.66 3.88 -1.79
N GLY A 80 -2.58 5.07 -1.20
CA GLY A 80 -1.38 5.89 -1.18
C GLY A 80 -0.59 5.85 0.13
N VAL A 81 0.72 6.11 0.05
CA VAL A 81 1.71 5.93 1.12
C VAL A 81 1.57 6.88 2.33
N PHE A 82 0.99 8.06 2.17
CA PHE A 82 0.88 9.04 3.26
C PHE A 82 -0.31 8.79 4.18
N THR A 83 -1.33 8.12 3.69
CA THR A 83 -2.49 7.68 4.47
C THR A 83 -2.18 6.37 5.18
N ARG A 84 -2.51 6.28 6.48
CA ARG A 84 -2.29 5.05 7.26
C ARG A 84 -3.63 4.37 7.46
N SER A 85 -3.74 3.15 6.96
CA SER A 85 -4.96 2.35 7.05
C SER A 85 -4.68 1.03 7.75
N GLN A 86 -5.54 0.69 8.71
CA GLN A 86 -5.57 -0.59 9.41
C GLN A 86 -6.91 -1.24 9.04
N VAL A 87 -6.92 -1.95 7.92
CA VAL A 87 -8.15 -2.36 7.26
C VAL A 87 -8.64 -3.68 7.83
N GLY A 88 -9.94 -3.78 8.05
CA GLY A 88 -10.61 -5.00 8.49
C GLY A 88 -12.10 -4.93 8.20
N LYS A 89 -12.81 -6.01 8.52
CA LYS A 89 -14.28 -5.97 8.54
C LYS A 89 -14.75 -5.10 9.73
N PRO A 90 -15.96 -4.55 9.67
CA PRO A 90 -16.55 -3.89 10.83
C PRO A 90 -16.47 -4.77 12.09
N GLY A 91 -15.96 -4.21 13.18
CA GLY A 91 -15.77 -4.93 14.44
C GLY A 91 -14.46 -5.74 14.56
N THR A 92 -13.62 -5.83 13.52
CA THR A 92 -12.31 -6.49 13.63
C THR A 92 -11.43 -5.80 14.69
N PRO A 93 -10.85 -6.54 15.67
CA PRO A 93 -9.93 -5.99 16.66
C PRO A 93 -8.70 -5.32 16.03
N GLU A 94 -8.15 -4.29 16.67
CA GLU A 94 -6.98 -3.55 16.14
C GLU A 94 -5.79 -4.45 15.82
N SER A 95 -5.55 -5.49 16.63
CA SER A 95 -4.45 -6.45 16.46
C SER A 95 -4.62 -7.39 15.26
N GLU A 96 -5.82 -7.53 14.73
CA GLU A 96 -6.16 -8.42 13.60
C GLU A 96 -6.33 -7.66 12.28
N ARG A 97 -6.29 -6.34 12.32
CA ARG A 97 -6.39 -5.50 11.13
C ARG A 97 -5.11 -5.56 10.32
N GLN A 98 -5.27 -5.51 9.00
CA GLN A 98 -4.14 -5.52 8.08
C GLN A 98 -3.71 -4.08 7.76
N TYR A 99 -2.45 -3.77 8.06
CA TYR A 99 -1.86 -2.51 7.67
C TYR A 99 -1.56 -2.48 6.18
N ILE A 100 -1.90 -1.39 5.51
CA ILE A 100 -1.47 -1.10 4.14
C ILE A 100 -0.68 0.21 4.12
N ASP A 101 0.50 0.16 3.50
CA ASP A 101 1.48 1.25 3.47
C ASP A 101 1.68 1.80 2.05
N GLY A 102 0.55 2.09 1.39
CA GLY A 102 0.49 2.32 -0.05
C GLY A 102 0.60 1.03 -0.85
N GLY A 103 0.04 1.05 -2.07
CA GLY A 103 0.11 -0.06 -3.01
C GLY A 103 -1.24 -0.41 -3.61
N ILE A 104 -1.41 -1.70 -3.91
CA ILE A 104 -2.64 -2.27 -4.49
C ILE A 104 -3.26 -3.22 -3.46
N TRP A 105 -4.56 -3.07 -3.23
CA TRP A 105 -5.35 -3.96 -2.40
C TRP A 105 -6.38 -4.70 -3.24
N ARG A 106 -6.90 -5.79 -2.68
CA ARG A 106 -8.04 -6.51 -3.25
C ARG A 106 -9.00 -7.01 -2.18
N TRP A 107 -10.28 -7.14 -2.53
CA TRP A 107 -11.33 -7.71 -1.70
C TRP A 107 -12.17 -8.71 -2.50
N HIS A 108 -12.46 -9.88 -1.91
CA HIS A 108 -13.19 -10.94 -2.61
C HIS A 108 -14.68 -10.93 -2.26
N PRO A 109 -15.61 -10.90 -3.23
CA PRO A 109 -17.04 -10.75 -2.96
C PRO A 109 -17.74 -11.96 -2.33
N VAL A 110 -17.08 -13.13 -2.30
CA VAL A 110 -17.69 -14.37 -1.78
C VAL A 110 -17.11 -14.76 -0.43
N SER A 111 -15.79 -14.76 -0.31
CA SER A 111 -15.10 -15.06 0.96
C SER A 111 -15.02 -13.83 1.86
N GLU A 112 -15.30 -12.65 1.30
CA GLU A 112 -15.19 -11.34 1.97
C GLU A 112 -13.79 -11.10 2.57
N GLU A 113 -12.77 -11.73 1.99
CA GLU A 113 -11.38 -11.57 2.40
C GLU A 113 -10.82 -10.27 1.82
N PHE A 114 -10.10 -9.53 2.65
CA PHE A 114 -9.27 -8.41 2.24
C PHE A 114 -7.82 -8.87 2.16
N GLU A 115 -7.10 -8.44 1.13
CA GLU A 115 -5.67 -8.64 1.01
C GLU A 115 -4.96 -7.38 0.52
N VAL A 116 -3.80 -7.08 1.11
CA VAL A 116 -2.79 -6.25 0.47
C VAL A 116 -2.15 -7.08 -0.65
N PHE A 117 -2.46 -6.75 -1.89
CA PHE A 117 -1.98 -7.47 -3.07
C PHE A 117 -0.52 -7.15 -3.39
N ALA A 118 -0.14 -5.87 -3.25
CA ALA A 118 1.22 -5.38 -3.42
C ALA A 118 1.44 -4.13 -2.57
N GLU A 119 2.67 -3.93 -2.09
CA GLU A 119 3.04 -2.84 -1.17
C GLU A 119 3.98 -1.82 -1.82
N GLY A 120 3.92 -0.58 -1.36
CA GLY A 120 4.85 0.49 -1.73
C GLY A 120 4.21 1.52 -2.66
N LEU A 121 4.91 1.89 -3.73
CA LEU A 121 4.50 2.96 -4.66
C LEU A 121 4.46 4.35 -3.98
N SER A 122 3.76 5.29 -4.57
CA SER A 122 3.56 6.63 -4.03
C SER A 122 2.07 6.82 -3.72
N ASN A 123 1.39 7.53 -4.59
CA ASN A 123 -0.04 7.66 -4.70
C ASN A 123 -0.46 7.12 -6.08
N PRO A 124 -0.78 5.82 -6.19
CA PRO A 124 -1.30 5.27 -7.41
C PRO A 124 -2.75 5.76 -7.65
N TRP A 125 -3.01 6.25 -8.86
CA TRP A 125 -4.31 6.77 -9.31
C TRP A 125 -4.88 5.97 -10.48
N GLY A 126 -4.27 4.84 -10.81
CA GLY A 126 -4.71 3.98 -11.89
C GLY A 126 -4.14 2.59 -11.72
N PHE A 127 -5.00 1.60 -11.92
CA PHE A 127 -4.63 0.20 -11.98
C PHE A 127 -5.51 -0.53 -12.98
N ASP A 128 -4.91 -1.30 -13.89
CA ASP A 128 -5.64 -2.11 -14.86
C ASP A 128 -4.82 -3.33 -15.33
N PHE A 129 -5.51 -4.27 -15.96
CA PHE A 129 -4.97 -5.50 -16.50
C PHE A 129 -4.94 -5.48 -18.03
N ASN A 130 -3.85 -5.95 -18.63
CA ASN A 130 -3.78 -6.16 -20.08
C ASN A 130 -4.54 -7.43 -20.53
N ASP A 131 -4.51 -7.74 -21.84
CA ASP A 131 -5.20 -8.91 -22.41
C ASP A 131 -4.70 -10.28 -21.87
N HIS A 132 -3.57 -10.30 -21.14
CA HIS A 132 -2.99 -11.47 -20.47
C HIS A 132 -3.25 -11.51 -18.96
N GLY A 133 -3.95 -10.50 -18.43
CA GLY A 133 -4.23 -10.37 -17.00
C GLY A 133 -3.02 -9.95 -16.17
N GLN A 134 -1.98 -9.39 -16.78
CA GLN A 134 -0.88 -8.77 -16.05
C GLN A 134 -1.32 -7.38 -15.56
N GLY A 135 -1.10 -7.07 -14.28
CA GLY A 135 -1.58 -5.83 -13.65
C GLY A 135 -0.56 -4.69 -13.72
N PHE A 136 -1.01 -3.47 -13.99
CA PHE A 136 -0.13 -2.30 -14.11
C PHE A 136 -0.70 -1.12 -13.34
N ALA A 137 0.16 -0.40 -12.62
CA ALA A 137 -0.24 0.79 -11.88
C ALA A 137 0.44 2.05 -12.44
N THR A 138 -0.32 3.15 -12.47
CA THR A 138 0.21 4.49 -12.73
C THR A 138 0.28 5.29 -11.43
N CYS A 139 1.40 5.98 -11.22
CA CYS A 139 1.74 6.67 -9.99
C CYS A 139 1.97 8.18 -10.18
N CYS A 140 1.68 8.94 -9.14
CA CYS A 140 2.10 10.34 -8.99
C CYS A 140 3.50 10.43 -8.35
N VAL A 141 4.18 11.58 -8.49
CA VAL A 141 5.48 11.91 -7.85
C VAL A 141 6.70 11.07 -8.30
N ILE A 142 6.69 9.76 -8.05
CA ILE A 142 7.75 8.81 -8.45
C ILE A 142 7.58 8.44 -9.93
N PRO A 143 8.48 7.62 -10.51
CA PRO A 143 8.26 7.11 -11.86
C PRO A 143 6.87 6.52 -12.07
N HIS A 144 6.24 6.83 -13.20
CA HIS A 144 4.79 6.66 -13.30
C HIS A 144 4.36 5.20 -13.45
N LEU A 145 5.13 4.32 -14.10
CA LEU A 145 4.63 2.99 -14.48
C LEU A 145 5.30 1.83 -13.74
N PHE A 146 4.49 0.89 -13.26
CA PHE A 146 4.93 -0.35 -12.60
C PHE A 146 4.12 -1.56 -13.07
N HIS A 147 4.80 -2.70 -13.30
CA HIS A 147 4.17 -4.00 -13.44
C HIS A 147 3.96 -4.61 -12.05
N ILE A 148 2.71 -4.83 -11.68
CA ILE A 148 2.29 -5.24 -10.34
C ILE A 148 2.12 -6.76 -10.27
N VAL A 149 2.83 -7.37 -9.30
CA VAL A 149 2.86 -8.80 -9.03
C VAL A 149 2.39 -9.03 -7.59
N GLN A 150 1.61 -10.09 -7.37
CA GLN A 150 1.13 -10.46 -6.04
C GLN A 150 2.29 -10.67 -5.05
N GLY A 151 2.22 -10.01 -3.89
CA GLY A 151 3.26 -10.04 -2.87
C GLY A 151 4.50 -9.22 -3.21
N GLY A 152 4.46 -8.40 -4.26
CA GLY A 152 5.55 -7.51 -4.63
C GLY A 152 5.69 -6.30 -3.70
N VAL A 153 6.93 -5.88 -3.44
CA VAL A 153 7.24 -4.65 -2.67
C VAL A 153 7.98 -3.67 -3.57
N TYR A 154 7.38 -2.51 -3.81
CA TYR A 154 7.77 -1.58 -4.86
C TYR A 154 8.54 -0.36 -4.32
N HIS A 155 9.30 0.29 -5.21
CA HIS A 155 9.93 1.56 -4.94
C HIS A 155 8.88 2.54 -4.38
N LYS A 156 9.21 3.17 -3.25
CA LYS A 156 8.28 3.97 -2.48
C LYS A 156 8.75 5.41 -2.41
N GLN A 157 7.83 6.37 -2.52
CA GLN A 157 8.15 7.80 -2.50
C GLN A 157 8.82 8.24 -1.20
N SER A 158 8.32 7.76 -0.08
CA SER A 158 8.73 8.20 1.25
C SER A 158 8.64 7.05 2.23
N ARG A 159 9.26 7.19 3.41
CA ARG A 159 9.29 6.21 4.51
C ARG A 159 10.02 4.90 4.12
N GLN A 160 10.64 4.26 5.12
CA GLN A 160 11.20 2.93 4.93
C GLN A 160 10.07 1.91 4.72
N ASN A 161 10.39 0.77 4.11
CA ASN A 161 9.48 -0.37 4.06
C ASN A 161 9.13 -0.81 5.49
N VAL A 162 7.89 -1.28 5.69
CA VAL A 162 7.45 -1.84 6.97
C VAL A 162 8.35 -3.02 7.35
N ASN A 163 8.55 -3.94 6.41
CA ASN A 163 9.57 -4.96 6.52
C ASN A 163 10.96 -4.36 6.20
N ARG A 164 11.75 -4.15 7.25
CA ARG A 164 13.13 -3.61 7.18
C ARG A 164 14.13 -4.53 6.48
N PHE A 165 13.75 -5.79 6.24
CA PHE A 165 14.57 -6.78 5.55
C PHE A 165 14.30 -6.85 4.05
N VAL A 166 13.41 -5.99 3.53
CA VAL A 166 13.33 -5.74 2.09
C VAL A 166 14.50 -4.84 1.69
N TYR A 167 15.56 -5.44 1.16
CA TYR A 167 16.80 -4.74 0.82
C TYR A 167 16.81 -4.12 -0.58
N ASP A 168 15.98 -4.63 -1.49
CA ASP A 168 15.84 -4.10 -2.84
C ASP A 168 14.39 -4.21 -3.33
N ASN A 169 13.72 -3.05 -3.46
CA ASN A 169 12.36 -2.97 -3.96
C ASN A 169 12.29 -3.17 -5.48
N ILE A 170 11.16 -3.68 -5.97
CA ILE A 170 10.83 -3.72 -7.41
C ILE A 170 10.75 -2.28 -7.95
N LYS A 171 11.31 -2.04 -9.13
CA LYS A 171 11.47 -0.69 -9.69
C LYS A 171 10.41 -0.42 -10.76
N THR A 172 10.41 0.80 -11.26
CA THR A 172 9.58 1.19 -12.40
C THR A 172 10.00 0.43 -13.65
N ILE A 173 9.03 0.24 -14.56
CA ILE A 173 9.26 -0.38 -15.86
C ILE A 173 9.33 0.63 -17.01
N ARG A 174 9.15 1.93 -16.75
CA ARG A 174 9.22 2.96 -17.80
C ARG A 174 10.66 3.17 -18.28
N ASP A 175 10.83 3.41 -19.57
CA ASP A 175 12.12 3.82 -20.18
C ASP A 175 12.22 5.33 -20.48
N HIS A 176 11.15 6.09 -20.20
CA HIS A 176 11.02 7.50 -20.53
C HIS A 176 10.51 8.31 -19.33
N VAL A 177 10.42 9.63 -19.49
CA VAL A 177 10.05 10.57 -18.41
C VAL A 177 8.90 11.47 -18.85
N HIS A 178 7.94 11.63 -17.95
CA HIS A 178 6.86 12.60 -18.01
C HIS A 178 6.93 13.51 -16.78
N LYS A 179 6.21 14.65 -16.81
CA LYS A 179 6.05 15.43 -15.56
C LYS A 179 5.31 14.56 -14.55
N SER A 180 5.73 14.64 -13.29
CA SER A 180 5.12 13.85 -12.21
C SER A 180 3.70 14.35 -11.92
N ALA A 181 2.68 13.58 -12.32
CA ALA A 181 1.30 13.54 -11.76
C ALA A 181 0.36 12.83 -12.75
N HIS A 182 0.29 11.50 -12.67
CA HIS A 182 -0.56 10.70 -13.56
C HIS A 182 -1.88 10.37 -12.86
N GLY A 183 -2.98 10.39 -13.63
CA GLY A 183 -4.33 10.05 -13.19
C GLY A 183 -4.93 8.99 -14.10
N GLY A 184 -5.48 7.92 -13.54
CA GLY A 184 -6.08 6.83 -14.29
C GLY A 184 -5.05 5.92 -14.97
N ALA A 185 -5.51 4.71 -15.31
CA ALA A 185 -4.77 3.74 -16.10
C ALA A 185 -5.79 2.78 -16.71
N ARG A 186 -5.92 2.73 -18.03
CA ARG A 186 -6.77 1.73 -18.71
C ARG A 186 -6.10 1.22 -19.98
N PHE A 187 -6.02 -0.10 -20.12
CA PHE A 187 -5.64 -0.68 -21.40
C PHE A 187 -6.77 -0.51 -22.40
N TYR A 188 -6.46 -0.01 -23.59
CA TYR A 188 -7.42 0.06 -24.68
C TYR A 188 -7.57 -1.33 -25.31
N LEU A 189 -8.53 -2.09 -24.80
CA LEU A 189 -8.85 -3.44 -25.27
C LEU A 189 -10.16 -3.45 -26.07
N ALA A 190 -10.31 -2.48 -26.98
CA ALA A 190 -11.40 -2.39 -27.96
C ALA A 190 -10.84 -2.30 -29.39
N ASP A 191 -11.72 -2.17 -30.38
CA ASP A 191 -11.40 -2.27 -31.81
C ASP A 191 -12.00 -1.13 -32.65
N VAL A 192 -12.50 -0.08 -32.01
CA VAL A 192 -13.07 1.08 -32.71
C VAL A 192 -12.01 2.09 -33.10
N PHE A 193 -10.99 2.28 -32.25
CA PHE A 193 -9.82 3.10 -32.59
C PHE A 193 -8.88 2.32 -33.52
N PRO A 194 -7.97 3.02 -34.25
CA PRO A 194 -6.95 2.36 -35.06
C PRO A 194 -6.18 1.28 -34.28
N GLU A 195 -5.84 0.18 -34.97
CA GLU A 195 -5.21 -1.01 -34.38
C GLU A 195 -3.98 -0.71 -33.52
N LYS A 196 -3.20 0.31 -33.88
CA LYS A 196 -2.01 0.74 -33.11
C LYS A 196 -2.30 1.05 -31.64
N TYR A 197 -3.51 1.47 -31.28
CA TYR A 197 -3.88 1.80 -29.89
C TYR A 197 -4.30 0.58 -29.09
N ARG A 198 -4.58 -0.56 -29.74
CA ARG A 198 -4.95 -1.77 -29.02
C ARG A 198 -3.80 -2.21 -28.12
N ASP A 199 -4.14 -2.56 -26.87
CA ASP A 199 -3.18 -2.94 -25.82
C ASP A 199 -2.21 -1.82 -25.39
N GLN A 200 -2.50 -0.56 -25.75
CA GLN A 200 -1.85 0.59 -25.13
C GLN A 200 -2.54 0.97 -23.82
N LEU A 201 -1.74 1.41 -22.84
CA LEU A 201 -2.19 1.94 -21.56
C LEU A 201 -2.46 3.43 -21.68
N PHE A 202 -3.72 3.83 -21.58
CA PHE A 202 -4.15 5.22 -21.54
C PHE A 202 -4.11 5.75 -20.10
N MET A 203 -3.57 6.94 -19.93
CA MET A 203 -3.49 7.65 -18.64
C MET A 203 -3.55 9.15 -18.85
N CYS A 204 -4.08 9.88 -17.89
CA CYS A 204 -4.00 11.34 -17.87
C CYS A 204 -2.69 11.78 -17.21
N ASN A 205 -2.16 12.93 -17.62
CA ASN A 205 -1.11 13.65 -16.92
C ASN A 205 -1.62 15.04 -16.53
N ILE A 206 -1.71 15.27 -15.22
CA ILE A 206 -2.30 16.46 -14.65
C ILE A 206 -1.43 17.69 -14.90
N HIS A 207 -0.10 17.55 -14.79
CA HIS A 207 0.84 18.67 -14.97
C HIS A 207 1.13 19.01 -16.44
N GLN A 208 0.85 18.09 -17.35
CA GLN A 208 0.97 18.30 -18.80
C GLN A 208 -0.38 18.58 -19.46
N HIS A 209 -1.47 18.61 -18.69
CA HIS A 209 -2.83 18.77 -19.18
C HIS A 209 -3.11 17.88 -20.40
N SER A 210 -2.83 16.58 -20.30
CA SER A 210 -2.93 15.69 -21.46
C SER A 210 -3.40 14.29 -21.12
N VAL A 211 -3.94 13.60 -22.12
CA VAL A 211 -4.01 12.13 -22.13
C VAL A 211 -2.80 11.62 -22.88
N LEU A 212 -2.08 10.69 -22.24
CA LEU A 212 -0.89 10.03 -22.74
C LEU A 212 -1.19 8.55 -22.94
N THR A 213 -0.42 7.91 -23.82
CA THR A 213 -0.41 6.46 -23.94
C THR A 213 0.99 5.88 -23.77
N ASP A 214 1.04 4.68 -23.20
CA ASP A 214 2.23 3.83 -23.16
C ASP A 214 1.91 2.48 -23.78
N TYR A 215 2.93 1.77 -24.29
CA TYR A 215 2.79 0.37 -24.70
C TYR A 215 3.87 -0.51 -24.05
N MET A 216 3.54 -1.78 -23.85
CA MET A 216 4.36 -2.70 -23.06
C MET A 216 5.16 -3.62 -23.97
N VAL A 217 6.49 -3.59 -23.85
CA VAL A 217 7.39 -4.52 -24.55
C VAL A 217 7.84 -5.61 -23.56
N PRO A 218 7.53 -6.89 -23.77
CA PRO A 218 7.95 -7.96 -22.86
C PRO A 218 9.47 -8.01 -22.67
N LYS A 219 9.92 -8.20 -21.42
CA LYS A 219 11.32 -8.41 -21.06
C LYS A 219 11.44 -9.24 -19.79
N GLY A 220 11.98 -10.46 -19.93
CA GLY A 220 12.07 -11.42 -18.82
C GLY A 220 10.67 -11.72 -18.29
N SER A 221 10.50 -11.67 -16.98
CA SER A 221 9.21 -11.85 -16.30
C SER A 221 8.34 -10.60 -16.26
N SER A 222 8.78 -9.51 -16.89
CA SER A 222 8.14 -8.20 -16.82
C SER A 222 8.07 -7.54 -18.20
N PHE A 223 7.96 -6.23 -18.22
CA PHE A 223 7.86 -5.40 -19.41
C PHE A 223 8.81 -4.21 -19.31
N ILE A 224 9.07 -3.58 -20.46
CA ILE A 224 9.52 -2.19 -20.57
C ILE A 224 8.33 -1.40 -21.11
N GLY A 225 7.87 -0.42 -20.34
CA GLY A 225 6.87 0.54 -20.79
C GLY A 225 7.50 1.63 -21.62
N LYS A 226 7.08 1.72 -22.88
CA LYS A 226 7.55 2.70 -23.86
C LYS A 226 6.50 3.76 -24.07
N HIS A 227 6.96 4.99 -24.26
CA HIS A 227 6.09 6.11 -24.61
C HIS A 227 5.38 5.81 -25.93
N GLY A 228 4.06 5.94 -25.92
CA GLY A 228 3.19 5.95 -27.08
C GLY A 228 3.05 7.36 -27.64
N GLU A 229 1.86 7.94 -27.48
CA GLU A 229 1.54 9.28 -27.98
C GLU A 229 1.09 10.20 -26.85
N ASP A 230 1.35 11.50 -27.03
CA ASP A 230 0.62 12.59 -26.37
C ASP A 230 -0.80 12.67 -26.99
N PHE A 231 -1.59 11.62 -26.75
CA PHE A 231 -2.84 11.33 -27.46
C PHE A 231 -3.83 12.50 -27.50
N MET A 232 -3.97 13.24 -26.40
CA MET A 232 -4.83 14.42 -26.35
C MET A 232 -4.23 15.50 -25.45
N PRO A 233 -3.49 16.48 -26.00
CA PRO A 233 -3.11 17.68 -25.26
C PRO A 233 -4.33 18.59 -25.09
N ALA A 234 -4.69 18.89 -23.85
CA ALA A 234 -5.73 19.84 -23.53
C ALA A 234 -5.16 21.26 -23.61
N ASN A 235 -5.78 22.11 -24.42
CA ASN A 235 -5.44 23.53 -24.51
C ASN A 235 -6.19 24.35 -23.43
N ASP A 236 -6.08 23.91 -22.17
CA ASP A 236 -6.80 24.45 -21.03
C ASP A 236 -6.00 24.19 -19.74
N LEU A 237 -5.49 25.26 -19.11
CA LEU A 237 -4.70 25.17 -17.88
C LEU A 237 -5.50 24.73 -16.65
N ALA A 238 -6.84 24.78 -16.73
CA ALA A 238 -7.71 24.25 -15.68
C ALA A 238 -8.06 22.77 -15.94
N TRP A 239 -7.66 22.16 -17.05
CA TRP A 239 -7.95 20.76 -17.32
C TRP A 239 -7.13 19.86 -16.38
N VAL A 240 -7.81 19.01 -15.62
CA VAL A 240 -7.23 18.08 -14.66
C VAL A 240 -7.83 16.71 -14.94
N GLY A 241 -7.30 16.04 -15.96
CA GLY A 241 -7.65 14.68 -16.28
C GLY A 241 -7.21 13.73 -15.18
N PHE A 242 -8.15 12.94 -14.67
CA PHE A 242 -7.95 12.19 -13.44
C PHE A 242 -8.29 10.71 -13.53
N SER A 243 -9.35 10.36 -14.27
CA SER A 243 -9.74 8.97 -14.49
C SER A 243 -9.95 8.71 -15.96
N VAL A 244 -9.67 7.48 -16.37
CA VAL A 244 -9.85 6.97 -17.73
C VAL A 244 -10.75 5.74 -17.65
N GLU A 245 -11.72 5.63 -18.54
CA GLU A 245 -12.57 4.44 -18.69
C GLU A 245 -12.82 4.08 -20.16
N MET A 246 -13.12 2.81 -20.42
CA MET A 246 -13.49 2.34 -21.76
C MET A 246 -14.99 2.09 -21.84
N GLY A 247 -15.66 2.60 -22.88
CA GLY A 247 -17.09 2.43 -23.08
C GLY A 247 -17.49 1.18 -23.88
N PRO A 248 -18.77 0.78 -23.86
CA PRO A 248 -19.29 -0.31 -24.67
C PRO A 248 -19.14 -0.06 -26.17
N GLU A 249 -19.16 1.19 -26.62
CA GLU A 249 -18.91 1.58 -28.01
C GLU A 249 -17.43 1.62 -28.40
N GLY A 250 -16.52 1.24 -27.50
CA GLY A 250 -15.07 1.30 -27.75
C GLY A 250 -14.47 2.70 -27.63
N GLY A 251 -15.20 3.64 -27.02
CA GLY A 251 -14.73 4.99 -26.73
C GLY A 251 -13.87 5.10 -25.49
N VAL A 252 -12.96 6.08 -25.48
CA VAL A 252 -12.18 6.46 -24.31
C VAL A 252 -12.90 7.59 -23.57
N TYR A 253 -13.23 7.36 -22.30
CA TYR A 253 -13.90 8.31 -21.44
C TYR A 253 -12.90 8.90 -20.45
N ILE A 254 -12.91 10.22 -20.30
CA ILE A 254 -12.01 10.94 -19.38
C ILE A 254 -12.85 11.74 -18.39
N LEU A 255 -12.55 11.55 -17.10
CA LEU A 255 -13.04 12.43 -16.05
C LEU A 255 -12.05 13.57 -15.86
N ASP A 256 -12.55 14.79 -16.02
CA ASP A 256 -11.83 16.02 -15.80
C ASP A 256 -12.47 16.75 -14.61
N TRP A 257 -11.72 16.87 -13.51
CA TRP A 257 -12.16 17.61 -12.32
C TRP A 257 -12.38 19.10 -12.69
N HIS A 258 -11.54 19.63 -13.56
CA HIS A 258 -11.50 21.02 -14.01
C HIS A 258 -11.28 22.02 -12.85
N ASP A 259 -10.01 22.31 -12.53
CA ASP A 259 -9.62 23.36 -11.59
C ASP A 259 -8.17 23.83 -11.87
N GLN A 260 -7.84 25.06 -11.48
CA GLN A 260 -6.48 25.61 -11.55
C GLN A 260 -5.62 25.26 -10.33
N ASN A 261 -6.22 24.77 -9.24
CA ASN A 261 -5.51 24.37 -8.02
C ASN A 261 -5.57 22.84 -7.83
N ILE A 262 -4.60 22.15 -8.42
CA ILE A 262 -4.49 20.68 -8.44
C ILE A 262 -4.31 20.07 -7.04
N CYS A 263 -3.79 20.85 -6.07
CA CYS A 263 -3.55 20.36 -4.71
C CYS A 263 -4.79 20.47 -3.80
N GLY A 264 -5.92 20.99 -4.28
CA GLY A 264 -7.17 21.07 -3.53
C GLY A 264 -7.15 22.02 -2.32
N ASN A 265 -6.16 22.90 -2.21
CA ASN A 265 -6.07 23.89 -1.13
C ASN A 265 -7.11 25.02 -1.28
N GLU A 266 -7.59 25.22 -2.50
CA GLU A 266 -8.61 26.18 -2.89
C GLU A 266 -9.38 25.58 -4.07
N VAL A 267 -10.70 25.80 -4.15
CA VAL A 267 -11.51 25.41 -5.30
C VAL A 267 -11.84 26.67 -6.08
N LYS A 268 -11.28 26.80 -7.29
CA LYS A 268 -11.47 28.00 -8.12
C LYS A 268 -12.66 27.87 -9.07
N PHE A 269 -12.93 26.66 -9.55
CA PHE A 269 -14.00 26.40 -10.50
C PHE A 269 -15.00 25.36 -9.95
N PRO A 270 -15.84 25.73 -8.96
CA PRO A 270 -16.83 24.81 -8.42
C PRO A 270 -17.85 24.39 -9.49
N ASN A 271 -18.34 23.16 -9.40
CA ASN A 271 -19.38 22.60 -10.30
C ASN A 271 -19.02 22.63 -11.79
N SER A 272 -17.73 22.59 -12.13
CA SER A 272 -17.25 22.74 -13.50
C SER A 272 -16.68 21.45 -14.11
N SER A 273 -16.75 20.33 -13.39
CA SER A 273 -16.21 19.04 -13.82
C SER A 273 -16.86 18.55 -15.11
N ARG A 274 -16.06 17.89 -15.95
CA ARG A 274 -16.44 17.48 -17.31
C ARG A 274 -16.19 15.97 -17.47
N VAL A 275 -17.03 15.35 -18.30
CA VAL A 275 -16.79 13.99 -18.81
C VAL A 275 -16.61 14.08 -20.30
N TYR A 276 -15.42 13.73 -20.78
CA TYR A 276 -15.14 13.63 -22.20
C TYR A 276 -15.41 12.22 -22.68
N ARG A 277 -15.99 12.13 -23.88
CA ARG A 277 -16.06 10.88 -24.65
C ARG A 277 -15.30 11.09 -25.95
N ILE A 278 -14.23 10.34 -26.13
CA ILE A 278 -13.35 10.42 -27.29
C ILE A 278 -13.65 9.25 -28.23
N MET A 279 -13.95 9.57 -29.48
CA MET A 279 -14.35 8.61 -30.53
C MET A 279 -13.72 9.00 -31.87
N PRO A 280 -13.36 8.03 -32.73
CA PRO A 280 -13.03 8.31 -34.12
C PRO A 280 -14.22 8.94 -34.85
N LYS A 281 -13.93 9.90 -35.74
CA LYS A 281 -14.96 10.55 -36.57
C LYS A 281 -15.67 9.52 -37.44
N GLY A 282 -16.99 9.69 -37.60
CA GLY A 282 -17.82 8.78 -38.40
C GLY A 282 -18.19 7.46 -37.72
N THR A 283 -17.79 7.24 -36.46
CA THR A 283 -18.22 6.05 -35.71
C THR A 283 -19.75 6.05 -35.56
N LYS A 284 -20.38 4.93 -35.91
CA LYS A 284 -21.82 4.77 -35.80
C LYS A 284 -22.23 4.67 -34.32
N PRO A 285 -23.25 5.41 -33.87
CA PRO A 285 -23.80 5.23 -32.53
C PRO A 285 -24.33 3.82 -32.34
N ILE A 286 -24.09 3.24 -31.16
CA ILE A 286 -24.72 1.98 -30.75
C ILE A 286 -25.86 2.26 -29.77
N LYS A 287 -26.81 1.32 -29.67
CA LYS A 287 -27.78 1.32 -28.58
C LYS A 287 -27.06 0.94 -27.28
N ARG A 288 -27.42 1.59 -26.15
CA ARG A 288 -26.91 1.21 -24.83
C ARG A 288 -27.21 -0.29 -24.61
N PRO A 289 -26.17 -1.14 -24.39
CA PRO A 289 -26.39 -2.56 -24.21
C PRO A 289 -26.98 -2.85 -22.82
N ASN A 290 -27.82 -3.88 -22.72
CA ASN A 290 -28.32 -4.41 -21.45
C ASN A 290 -27.79 -5.83 -21.27
N LEU A 291 -26.64 -5.99 -20.62
CA LEU A 291 -26.04 -7.31 -20.41
C LEU A 291 -26.79 -8.11 -19.34
N ARG A 292 -27.46 -7.45 -18.38
CA ARG A 292 -28.19 -8.13 -17.29
C ARG A 292 -29.35 -8.98 -17.83
N SER A 293 -29.94 -8.59 -18.97
CA SER A 293 -31.04 -9.33 -19.62
C SER A 293 -30.58 -10.51 -20.49
N LEU A 294 -29.28 -10.66 -20.74
CA LEU A 294 -28.77 -11.78 -21.55
C LEU A 294 -28.81 -13.09 -20.77
N SER A 295 -29.03 -14.20 -21.46
CA SER A 295 -28.90 -15.54 -20.89
C SER A 295 -27.45 -15.86 -20.51
N ASP A 296 -27.24 -16.86 -19.66
CA ASP A 296 -25.89 -17.28 -19.27
C ASP A 296 -25.02 -17.67 -20.48
N LEU A 297 -25.62 -18.33 -21.47
CA LEU A 297 -24.90 -18.77 -22.66
C LEU A 297 -24.52 -17.62 -23.59
N GLU A 298 -25.32 -16.56 -23.64
CA GLU A 298 -24.98 -15.31 -24.33
C GLU A 298 -23.89 -14.53 -23.59
N LEU A 299 -23.92 -14.50 -22.24
CA LEU A 299 -22.83 -13.93 -21.45
C LEU A 299 -21.51 -14.69 -21.64
N VAL A 300 -21.57 -16.03 -21.78
CA VAL A 300 -20.41 -16.84 -22.16
C VAL A 300 -19.90 -16.46 -23.56
N GLU A 301 -20.79 -16.22 -24.53
CA GLU A 301 -20.38 -15.77 -25.87
C GLU A 301 -19.60 -14.45 -25.83
N LEU A 302 -19.96 -13.53 -24.93
CA LEU A 302 -19.28 -12.25 -24.78
C LEU A 302 -17.80 -12.39 -24.33
N GLN A 303 -17.36 -13.54 -23.81
CA GLN A 303 -15.94 -13.79 -23.54
C GLN A 303 -15.09 -13.78 -24.84
N LYS A 304 -15.71 -13.93 -26.02
CA LYS A 304 -15.07 -13.83 -27.33
C LYS A 304 -15.07 -12.41 -27.91
N HIS A 305 -15.75 -11.46 -27.27
CA HIS A 305 -15.93 -10.10 -27.78
C HIS A 305 -14.58 -9.35 -27.90
N SER A 306 -14.44 -8.49 -28.91
CA SER A 306 -13.22 -7.72 -29.18
C SER A 306 -13.00 -6.57 -28.18
N ASN A 307 -14.10 -5.93 -27.76
CA ASN A 307 -14.13 -4.94 -26.67
C ASN A 307 -14.26 -5.62 -25.29
N ASP A 308 -13.23 -5.47 -24.46
CA ASP A 308 -13.13 -6.06 -23.13
C ASP A 308 -14.14 -5.50 -22.11
N TRP A 309 -14.76 -4.35 -22.40
CA TRP A 309 -15.89 -3.85 -21.60
C TRP A 309 -16.99 -4.91 -21.48
N TYR A 310 -17.35 -5.56 -22.59
CA TYR A 310 -18.35 -6.64 -22.61
C TYR A 310 -17.86 -7.87 -21.86
N VAL A 311 -16.59 -8.24 -22.03
CA VAL A 311 -15.97 -9.41 -21.41
C VAL A 311 -15.98 -9.29 -19.88
N ARG A 312 -15.50 -8.16 -19.35
CA ARG A 312 -15.42 -7.88 -17.91
C ARG A 312 -16.81 -7.85 -17.29
N HIS A 313 -17.74 -7.10 -17.87
CA HIS A 313 -19.10 -7.00 -17.35
C HIS A 313 -19.84 -8.35 -17.42
N ALA A 314 -19.70 -9.09 -18.52
CA ALA A 314 -20.30 -10.42 -18.64
C ALA A 314 -19.74 -11.40 -17.60
N ARG A 315 -18.43 -11.36 -17.34
CA ARG A 315 -17.79 -12.20 -16.33
C ARG A 315 -18.25 -11.85 -14.91
N VAL A 316 -18.40 -10.56 -14.58
CA VAL A 316 -18.96 -10.12 -13.29
C VAL A 316 -20.41 -10.58 -13.13
N ILE A 317 -21.24 -10.50 -14.18
CA ILE A 317 -22.63 -11.00 -14.13
C ILE A 317 -22.66 -12.53 -13.98
N LEU A 318 -21.83 -13.26 -14.71
CA LEU A 318 -21.69 -14.72 -14.58
C LEU A 318 -21.26 -15.11 -13.16
N HIS A 319 -20.30 -14.39 -12.58
CA HIS A 319 -19.85 -14.59 -11.20
C HIS A 319 -21.02 -14.33 -10.22
N HIS A 320 -21.74 -13.23 -10.37
CA HIS A 320 -22.91 -12.91 -9.54
C HIS A 320 -24.01 -13.98 -9.64
N ARG A 321 -24.30 -14.49 -10.85
CA ARG A 321 -25.26 -15.58 -11.06
C ARG A 321 -24.79 -16.89 -10.43
N ALA A 322 -23.49 -17.18 -10.48
CA ALA A 322 -22.92 -18.36 -9.85
C ALA A 322 -23.13 -18.34 -8.32
N ILE A 323 -22.81 -17.23 -7.67
CA ILE A 323 -22.86 -17.11 -6.20
C ILE A 323 -24.29 -16.99 -5.66
N THR A 324 -25.22 -16.52 -6.48
CA THR A 324 -26.66 -16.44 -6.14
C THR A 324 -27.44 -17.71 -6.52
N GLY A 325 -26.77 -18.74 -7.05
CA GLY A 325 -27.42 -19.99 -7.46
C GLY A 325 -28.34 -19.86 -8.69
N LYS A 326 -28.21 -18.77 -9.45
CA LYS A 326 -29.03 -18.47 -10.64
C LYS A 326 -28.37 -18.91 -11.95
N LEU A 327 -27.14 -19.44 -11.89
CA LEU A 327 -26.37 -19.86 -13.06
C LEU A 327 -26.75 -21.28 -13.52
N GLU A 328 -26.95 -21.47 -14.82
CA GLU A 328 -27.02 -22.77 -15.49
C GLU A 328 -25.62 -23.44 -15.57
N ALA A 329 -25.04 -23.75 -14.40
CA ALA A 329 -23.63 -24.08 -14.23
C ALA A 329 -23.11 -25.14 -15.20
N SER A 330 -23.81 -26.28 -15.34
CA SER A 330 -23.38 -27.38 -16.20
C SER A 330 -23.22 -26.96 -17.66
N LYS A 331 -24.18 -26.20 -18.22
CA LYS A 331 -24.13 -25.74 -19.62
C LYS A 331 -23.05 -24.66 -19.80
N VAL A 332 -22.93 -23.76 -18.83
CA VAL A 332 -21.92 -22.69 -18.82
C VAL A 332 -20.50 -23.28 -18.79
N HIS A 333 -20.23 -24.19 -17.86
CA HIS A 333 -18.91 -24.82 -17.72
C HIS A 333 -18.54 -25.65 -18.95
N LEU A 334 -19.48 -26.41 -19.52
CA LEU A 334 -19.25 -27.15 -20.76
C LEU A 334 -18.81 -26.23 -21.90
N LYS A 335 -19.53 -25.11 -22.07
CA LYS A 335 -19.25 -24.16 -23.14
C LYS A 335 -17.94 -23.41 -22.94
N LEU A 336 -17.61 -23.06 -21.70
CA LEU A 336 -16.35 -22.40 -21.38
C LEU A 336 -15.14 -23.35 -21.51
N GLU A 337 -15.27 -24.63 -21.16
CA GLU A 337 -14.20 -25.63 -21.40
C GLU A 337 -13.96 -25.84 -22.91
N ALA A 338 -15.02 -25.87 -23.71
CA ALA A 338 -14.89 -25.87 -25.17
C ALA A 338 -14.16 -24.62 -25.66
N MET A 339 -14.51 -23.44 -25.13
CA MET A 339 -13.84 -22.18 -25.48
C MET A 339 -12.36 -22.17 -25.07
N LEU A 340 -12.03 -22.62 -23.86
CA LEU A 340 -10.66 -22.77 -23.36
C LEU A 340 -9.83 -23.65 -24.31
N SER A 341 -10.41 -24.73 -24.82
CA SER A 341 -9.72 -25.67 -25.70
C SER A 341 -9.60 -25.17 -27.14
N GLN A 342 -10.61 -24.45 -27.65
CA GLN A 342 -10.72 -24.08 -29.07
C GLN A 342 -10.33 -22.63 -29.39
N ALA A 343 -10.11 -21.78 -28.39
CA ALA A 343 -9.78 -20.38 -28.60
C ALA A 343 -8.54 -20.23 -29.50
N LYS A 344 -8.65 -19.36 -30.52
CA LYS A 344 -7.57 -19.10 -31.48
C LYS A 344 -6.48 -18.17 -30.94
N THR A 345 -6.82 -17.29 -29.99
CA THR A 345 -5.88 -16.34 -29.38
C THR A 345 -5.70 -16.64 -27.89
N GLN A 346 -4.52 -16.33 -27.38
CA GLN A 346 -4.17 -16.45 -25.96
C GLN A 346 -5.13 -15.65 -25.07
N ALA A 347 -5.40 -14.39 -25.41
CA ALA A 347 -6.35 -13.55 -24.67
C ALA A 347 -7.75 -14.19 -24.54
N LYS A 348 -8.33 -14.71 -25.63
CA LYS A 348 -9.65 -15.37 -25.59
C LYS A 348 -9.63 -16.67 -24.79
N ARG A 349 -8.51 -17.40 -24.83
CA ARG A 349 -8.29 -18.60 -24.02
C ARG A 349 -8.29 -18.27 -22.53
N LEU A 350 -7.57 -17.22 -22.14
CA LEU A 350 -7.50 -16.75 -20.76
C LEU A 350 -8.85 -16.24 -20.26
N ARG A 351 -9.62 -15.53 -21.08
CA ARG A 351 -11.01 -15.12 -20.76
C ARG A 351 -11.91 -16.31 -20.41
N ALA A 352 -11.80 -17.40 -21.16
CA ALA A 352 -12.51 -18.64 -20.83
C ALA A 352 -12.02 -19.26 -19.51
N LEU A 353 -10.71 -19.30 -19.27
CA LEU A 353 -10.11 -19.79 -18.01
C LEU A 353 -10.61 -19.00 -16.80
N TRP A 354 -10.59 -17.67 -16.89
CA TRP A 354 -11.05 -16.76 -15.87
C TRP A 354 -12.55 -16.88 -15.61
N ALA A 355 -13.37 -16.97 -16.65
CA ALA A 355 -14.79 -17.22 -16.52
C ALA A 355 -15.08 -18.58 -15.86
N LEU A 356 -14.34 -19.63 -16.21
CA LEU A 356 -14.44 -20.94 -15.52
C LEU A 356 -14.10 -20.83 -14.04
N HIS A 357 -13.07 -20.05 -13.69
CA HIS A 357 -12.70 -19.83 -12.30
C HIS A 357 -13.83 -19.19 -11.50
N VAL A 358 -14.32 -18.02 -11.93
CA VAL A 358 -15.32 -17.24 -11.16
C VAL A 358 -16.70 -17.89 -11.11
N THR A 359 -17.01 -18.78 -12.06
CA THR A 359 -18.24 -19.57 -12.06
C THR A 359 -18.10 -20.92 -11.33
N GLY A 360 -16.94 -21.21 -10.73
CA GLY A 360 -16.70 -22.44 -9.97
C GLY A 360 -16.40 -23.69 -10.81
N GLY A 361 -16.31 -23.59 -12.14
CA GLY A 361 -16.09 -24.73 -13.03
C GLY A 361 -14.74 -25.44 -12.83
N LEU A 362 -13.71 -24.70 -12.39
CA LEU A 362 -12.40 -25.28 -12.04
C LEU A 362 -12.41 -25.99 -10.68
N LYS A 363 -13.22 -25.50 -9.72
CA LYS A 363 -13.37 -26.11 -8.38
C LYS A 363 -14.26 -27.35 -8.41
N ALA A 364 -15.29 -27.40 -9.27
CA ALA A 364 -16.20 -28.54 -9.42
C ALA A 364 -15.50 -29.89 -9.72
N LYS A 365 -14.30 -29.83 -10.32
CA LYS A 365 -13.45 -31.00 -10.58
C LYS A 365 -12.40 -31.26 -9.47
N GLY A 366 -12.62 -30.78 -8.26
CA GLY A 366 -11.67 -30.88 -7.14
C GLY A 366 -10.32 -30.20 -7.41
N GLY A 367 -10.29 -29.20 -8.30
CA GLY A 367 -9.05 -28.54 -8.73
C GLY A 367 -8.16 -29.38 -9.66
N SER A 368 -8.52 -30.62 -9.98
CA SER A 368 -7.74 -31.50 -10.88
C SER A 368 -7.48 -30.86 -12.25
N ARG A 369 -8.46 -30.13 -12.77
CA ARG A 369 -8.35 -29.41 -14.04
C ARG A 369 -7.25 -28.35 -14.02
N LEU A 370 -7.08 -27.62 -12.92
CA LEU A 370 -5.98 -26.66 -12.78
C LEU A 370 -4.62 -27.36 -12.82
N ILE A 371 -4.51 -28.52 -12.19
CA ILE A 371 -3.27 -29.33 -12.18
C ILE A 371 -2.95 -29.85 -13.60
N GLU A 372 -3.95 -30.22 -14.40
CA GLU A 372 -3.76 -30.57 -15.81
C GLU A 372 -3.24 -29.38 -16.62
N LEU A 373 -3.83 -28.19 -16.40
CA LEU A 373 -3.46 -26.96 -17.08
C LEU A 373 -2.04 -26.48 -16.77
N LEU A 374 -1.41 -26.95 -15.69
CA LEU A 374 0.03 -26.76 -15.43
C LEU A 374 0.93 -27.39 -16.51
N SER A 375 0.40 -28.25 -17.38
CA SER A 375 1.15 -28.83 -18.51
C SER A 375 0.72 -28.23 -19.87
N HIS A 376 -0.09 -27.17 -19.86
CA HIS A 376 -0.56 -26.51 -21.08
C HIS A 376 0.60 -25.81 -21.82
N SER A 377 0.56 -25.74 -23.15
CA SER A 377 1.62 -25.14 -23.97
C SER A 377 1.78 -23.63 -23.76
N ASP A 378 0.66 -22.95 -23.54
CA ASP A 378 0.56 -21.52 -23.23
C ASP A 378 1.04 -21.18 -21.81
N GLU A 379 2.04 -20.31 -21.70
CA GLU A 379 2.67 -19.93 -20.42
C GLU A 379 1.72 -19.20 -19.47
N TYR A 380 0.82 -18.34 -19.99
CA TYR A 380 -0.11 -17.60 -19.14
C TYR A 380 -1.22 -18.52 -18.59
N VAL A 381 -1.59 -19.57 -19.32
CA VAL A 381 -2.51 -20.60 -18.80
C VAL A 381 -1.85 -21.33 -17.62
N ARG A 382 -0.56 -21.69 -17.72
CA ARG A 382 0.18 -22.29 -16.61
C ARG A 382 0.30 -21.31 -15.43
N ALA A 383 0.68 -20.07 -15.69
CA ALA A 383 0.82 -19.01 -14.70
C ALA A 383 -0.47 -18.77 -13.91
N TRP A 384 -1.59 -18.51 -14.59
CA TRP A 384 -2.89 -18.34 -13.93
C TRP A 384 -3.34 -19.59 -13.18
N SER A 385 -3.02 -20.78 -13.68
CA SER A 385 -3.34 -22.02 -12.96
C SER A 385 -2.57 -22.14 -11.64
N ILE A 386 -1.30 -21.69 -11.60
CA ILE A 386 -0.52 -21.59 -10.35
C ILE A 386 -1.19 -20.64 -9.37
N GLN A 387 -1.58 -19.43 -9.81
CA GLN A 387 -2.25 -18.45 -8.95
C GLN A 387 -3.55 -19.03 -8.36
N PHE A 388 -4.42 -19.62 -9.19
CA PHE A 388 -5.68 -20.20 -8.74
C PHE A 388 -5.52 -21.39 -7.79
N LEU A 389 -4.49 -22.22 -7.96
CA LEU A 389 -4.18 -23.32 -7.03
C LEU A 389 -3.70 -22.82 -5.66
N CYS A 390 -3.18 -21.59 -5.59
CA CYS A 390 -2.69 -20.96 -4.36
C CYS A 390 -3.65 -19.93 -3.76
N GLU A 391 -4.83 -19.72 -4.36
CA GLU A 391 -5.81 -18.72 -3.91
C GLU A 391 -6.20 -18.98 -2.46
N ASP A 392 -6.57 -20.21 -2.13
CA ASP A 392 -7.00 -20.64 -0.79
C ASP A 392 -5.80 -20.95 0.16
N LYS A 393 -4.55 -20.61 -0.24
CA LYS A 393 -3.28 -20.82 0.52
C LYS A 393 -2.99 -22.28 0.91
N LYS A 394 -3.67 -23.23 0.29
CA LYS A 394 -3.61 -24.67 0.59
C LYS A 394 -3.56 -25.53 -0.68
N PRO A 395 -2.56 -25.35 -1.58
CA PRO A 395 -2.45 -26.21 -2.75
C PRO A 395 -2.24 -27.68 -2.32
N SER A 396 -2.80 -28.60 -3.10
CA SER A 396 -2.63 -30.04 -2.85
C SER A 396 -1.17 -30.49 -3.04
N LEU A 397 -0.78 -31.61 -2.43
CA LEU A 397 0.55 -32.22 -2.64
C LEU A 397 0.86 -32.45 -4.12
N ARG A 398 -0.13 -32.90 -4.90
CA ARG A 398 0.01 -33.09 -6.36
C ARG A 398 0.30 -31.77 -7.10
N ALA A 399 -0.29 -30.66 -6.66
CA ALA A 399 0.03 -29.34 -7.21
C ALA A 399 1.46 -28.91 -6.84
N LEU A 400 1.89 -29.13 -5.59
CA LEU A 400 3.26 -28.84 -5.14
C LEU A 400 4.32 -29.64 -5.92
N ASP A 401 4.08 -30.92 -6.19
CA ASP A 401 4.96 -31.75 -7.02
C ASP A 401 5.09 -31.19 -8.44
N LYS A 402 3.96 -30.74 -9.02
CA LYS A 402 3.97 -30.08 -10.34
C LYS A 402 4.70 -28.74 -10.29
N PHE A 403 4.51 -27.93 -9.24
CA PHE A 403 5.22 -26.67 -9.05
C PHE A 403 6.73 -26.88 -8.97
N LYS A 404 7.17 -27.90 -8.23
CA LYS A 404 8.59 -28.28 -8.15
C LYS A 404 9.17 -28.65 -9.51
N ASN A 405 8.41 -29.38 -10.33
CA ASN A 405 8.87 -29.74 -11.68
C ASN A 405 8.91 -28.53 -12.63
N LEU A 406 7.90 -27.67 -12.58
CA LEU A 406 7.88 -26.43 -13.36
C LEU A 406 9.01 -25.49 -12.94
N ALA A 407 9.24 -25.33 -11.64
CA ALA A 407 10.32 -24.51 -11.08
C ALA A 407 11.71 -24.94 -11.53
N LYS A 408 11.89 -26.20 -11.93
CA LYS A 408 13.17 -26.74 -12.43
C LYS A 408 13.35 -26.64 -13.93
N SER A 409 12.26 -26.62 -14.70
CA SER A 409 12.31 -26.96 -16.13
C SER A 409 11.49 -26.05 -17.04
N ASP A 410 10.58 -25.23 -16.49
CA ASP A 410 9.80 -24.30 -17.30
C ASP A 410 10.70 -23.16 -17.79
N LYS A 411 10.73 -23.00 -19.12
CA LYS A 411 11.54 -21.98 -19.78
C LYS A 411 10.96 -20.58 -19.65
N SER A 412 9.67 -20.46 -19.34
CA SER A 412 8.98 -19.17 -19.24
C SER A 412 9.36 -18.43 -17.95
N PRO A 413 9.93 -17.22 -18.03
CA PRO A 413 10.12 -16.37 -16.87
C PRO A 413 8.79 -15.89 -16.27
N VAL A 414 7.70 -15.86 -17.05
CA VAL A 414 6.34 -15.57 -16.53
C VAL A 414 5.90 -16.67 -15.58
N VAL A 415 6.06 -17.94 -15.97
CA VAL A 415 5.70 -19.08 -15.10
C VAL A 415 6.56 -19.09 -13.84
N ARG A 416 7.87 -18.87 -13.96
CA ARG A 416 8.78 -18.79 -12.81
C ARG A 416 8.43 -17.64 -11.86
N LEU A 417 8.01 -16.48 -12.38
CA LEU A 417 7.51 -15.38 -11.56
C LEU A 417 6.24 -15.74 -10.80
N TYR A 418 5.28 -16.42 -11.43
CA TYR A 418 4.07 -16.87 -10.76
C TYR A 418 4.35 -17.93 -9.68
N LEU A 419 5.33 -18.81 -9.90
CA LEU A 419 5.83 -19.71 -8.84
C LEU A 419 6.47 -18.94 -7.70
N ALA A 420 7.29 -17.92 -8.01
CA ALA A 420 7.94 -17.07 -7.00
C ALA A 420 6.91 -16.28 -6.16
N ALA A 421 5.84 -15.77 -6.77
CA ALA A 421 4.73 -15.14 -6.07
C ALA A 421 3.92 -16.16 -5.23
N ALA A 422 3.63 -17.33 -5.80
CA ALA A 422 2.91 -18.41 -5.13
C ALA A 422 3.59 -18.88 -3.84
N LEU A 423 4.93 -18.93 -3.82
CA LEU A 423 5.71 -19.29 -2.64
C LEU A 423 5.29 -18.48 -1.40
N GLN A 424 5.03 -17.18 -1.54
CA GLN A 424 4.63 -16.32 -0.41
C GLN A 424 3.28 -16.72 0.21
N ARG A 425 2.46 -17.48 -0.53
CA ARG A 425 1.16 -18.00 -0.08
C ARG A 425 1.24 -19.42 0.50
N LEU A 426 2.40 -20.07 0.46
CA LEU A 426 2.59 -21.42 0.98
C LEU A 426 3.04 -21.43 2.44
N PRO A 427 2.72 -22.48 3.23
CA PRO A 427 3.43 -22.78 4.47
C PRO A 427 4.94 -22.86 4.24
N PHE A 428 5.74 -22.37 5.20
CA PHE A 428 7.20 -22.25 5.07
C PHE A 428 7.89 -23.54 4.66
N GLU A 429 7.52 -24.68 5.26
CA GLU A 429 8.12 -25.98 4.95
C GLU A 429 7.95 -26.42 3.50
N GLN A 430 6.89 -25.97 2.83
CA GLN A 430 6.59 -26.34 1.45
C GLN A 430 7.33 -25.47 0.42
N ARG A 431 8.00 -24.40 0.84
CA ARG A 431 8.66 -23.45 -0.06
C ARG A 431 10.01 -23.92 -0.57
N TRP A 432 10.78 -24.62 0.26
CA TRP A 432 12.20 -24.91 0.05
C TRP A 432 12.53 -25.51 -1.31
N SER A 433 11.88 -26.62 -1.66
CA SER A 433 12.24 -27.34 -2.90
C SER A 433 11.91 -26.58 -4.19
N ILE A 434 10.94 -25.66 -4.12
CA ILE A 434 10.57 -24.78 -5.24
C ILE A 434 11.53 -23.58 -5.27
N LEU A 435 11.85 -22.98 -4.10
CA LEU A 435 12.85 -21.92 -3.97
C LEU A 435 14.22 -22.34 -4.52
N GLU A 436 14.72 -23.51 -4.13
CA GLU A 436 16.00 -24.06 -4.58
C GLU A 436 16.03 -24.23 -6.10
N ALA A 437 14.93 -24.72 -6.69
CA ALA A 437 14.82 -24.89 -8.12
C ALA A 437 14.81 -23.55 -8.86
N LEU A 438 14.00 -22.58 -8.43
CA LEU A 438 13.93 -21.26 -9.04
C LEU A 438 15.26 -20.50 -8.91
N ALA A 439 15.92 -20.60 -7.75
CA ALA A 439 17.19 -19.95 -7.48
C ALA A 439 18.37 -20.49 -8.32
N ALA A 440 18.19 -21.63 -9.01
CA ALA A 440 19.21 -22.24 -9.86
C ALA A 440 19.21 -21.71 -11.31
N HIS A 441 18.23 -20.90 -11.71
CA HIS A 441 18.13 -20.33 -13.07
C HIS A 441 19.08 -19.13 -13.24
N GLU A 442 20.16 -19.31 -13.99
CA GLU A 442 21.15 -18.25 -14.25
C GLU A 442 20.58 -17.12 -15.12
N GLU A 443 19.64 -17.45 -16.01
CA GLU A 443 18.97 -16.48 -16.88
C GLU A 443 18.11 -15.46 -16.12
N ASP A 444 17.77 -15.73 -14.85
CA ASP A 444 16.93 -14.86 -14.03
C ASP A 444 17.74 -13.89 -13.14
N VAL A 445 19.07 -13.93 -13.18
CA VAL A 445 19.96 -13.11 -12.32
C VAL A 445 19.65 -11.62 -12.44
N ASP A 446 19.46 -11.13 -13.66
CA ASP A 446 19.14 -9.74 -13.98
C ASP A 446 17.65 -9.49 -14.24
N ASP A 447 16.80 -10.50 -13.98
CA ASP A 447 15.37 -10.34 -14.17
C ASP A 447 14.78 -9.25 -13.27
N HIS A 448 13.78 -8.54 -13.81
CA HIS A 448 13.19 -7.38 -13.13
C HIS A 448 12.53 -7.76 -11.80
N ASN A 449 11.84 -8.90 -11.74
CA ASN A 449 11.03 -9.29 -10.59
C ASN A 449 11.62 -10.49 -9.82
N ILE A 450 12.02 -11.56 -10.52
CA ILE A 450 12.25 -12.89 -9.94
C ILE A 450 13.23 -12.86 -8.76
N PRO A 451 14.45 -12.28 -8.85
CA PRO A 451 15.37 -12.24 -7.72
C PRO A 451 14.80 -11.60 -6.45
N ARG A 452 13.95 -10.56 -6.62
CA ARG A 452 13.31 -9.85 -5.51
C ARG A 452 12.17 -10.68 -4.92
N MET A 453 11.37 -11.30 -5.78
CA MET A 453 10.26 -12.18 -5.35
C MET A 453 10.77 -13.42 -4.60
N LEU A 454 11.88 -14.03 -5.06
CA LEU A 454 12.53 -15.13 -4.35
C LEU A 454 13.03 -14.70 -2.96
N TRP A 455 13.60 -13.50 -2.85
CA TRP A 455 13.99 -12.96 -1.56
C TRP A 455 12.79 -12.77 -0.62
N LEU A 456 11.69 -12.16 -1.09
CA LEU A 456 10.48 -11.96 -0.29
C LEU A 456 9.87 -13.29 0.18
N ALA A 457 9.96 -14.34 -0.63
CA ALA A 457 9.52 -15.68 -0.25
C ALA A 457 10.42 -16.37 0.80
N LEU A 458 11.74 -16.13 0.74
CA LEU A 458 12.74 -16.75 1.61
C LEU A 458 12.95 -15.99 2.94
N GLU A 459 12.92 -14.66 2.93
CA GLU A 459 13.31 -13.80 4.06
C GLU A 459 12.67 -14.19 5.41
N PRO A 460 11.36 -14.46 5.49
CA PRO A 460 10.72 -14.80 6.77
C PRO A 460 11.21 -16.12 7.37
N MET A 461 11.78 -17.02 6.56
CA MET A 461 12.24 -18.35 6.96
C MET A 461 13.70 -18.37 7.42
N VAL A 462 14.50 -17.38 7.00
CA VAL A 462 15.93 -17.26 7.34
C VAL A 462 16.17 -17.29 8.86
N PRO A 463 15.39 -16.58 9.71
CA PRO A 463 15.56 -16.59 11.16
C PRO A 463 15.66 -17.96 11.82
N GLU A 464 14.79 -18.87 11.40
CA GLU A 464 14.59 -20.18 12.04
C GLU A 464 15.34 -21.29 11.29
N ASN A 465 15.87 -21.00 10.10
CA ASN A 465 16.49 -21.97 9.21
C ASN A 465 17.83 -21.48 8.63
N GLN A 466 18.70 -20.92 9.49
CA GLN A 466 19.92 -20.23 9.04
C GLN A 466 20.84 -21.10 8.18
N GLU A 467 21.13 -22.34 8.60
CA GLU A 467 22.01 -23.27 7.87
C GLU A 467 21.43 -23.62 6.49
N LYS A 468 20.13 -23.91 6.45
CA LYS A 468 19.43 -24.24 5.21
C LYS A 468 19.34 -23.04 4.27
N ALA A 469 19.06 -21.86 4.80
CA ALA A 469 19.05 -20.61 4.03
C ALA A 469 20.44 -20.29 3.47
N LEU A 470 21.51 -20.48 4.25
CA LEU A 470 22.89 -20.27 3.80
C LEU A 470 23.29 -21.28 2.73
N THR A 471 22.90 -22.55 2.89
CA THR A 471 23.12 -23.59 1.88
C THR A 471 22.43 -23.26 0.56
N LEU A 472 21.17 -22.81 0.61
CA LEU A 472 20.44 -22.33 -0.56
C LEU A 472 21.15 -21.12 -1.18
N ALA A 473 21.56 -20.13 -0.38
CA ALA A 473 22.25 -18.96 -0.87
C ALA A 473 23.57 -19.31 -1.59
N LEU A 474 24.38 -20.21 -1.02
CA LEU A 474 25.66 -20.63 -1.59
C LEU A 474 25.51 -21.45 -2.89
N SER A 475 24.44 -22.24 -3.01
CA SER A 475 24.15 -23.04 -4.20
C SER A 475 23.34 -22.28 -5.27
N SER A 476 22.69 -21.19 -4.88
CA SER A 476 21.91 -20.31 -5.75
C SER A 476 22.77 -19.60 -6.79
N LYS A 477 22.21 -19.41 -7.99
CA LYS A 477 22.77 -18.54 -9.04
C LYS A 477 22.47 -17.06 -8.79
N MET A 478 21.58 -16.74 -7.86
CA MET A 478 21.13 -15.38 -7.55
C MET A 478 22.12 -14.65 -6.62
N PRO A 479 22.88 -13.64 -7.09
CA PRO A 479 23.81 -12.89 -6.24
C PRO A 479 23.09 -12.16 -5.10
N LYS A 480 21.86 -11.70 -5.34
CA LYS A 480 21.05 -11.06 -4.29
C LYS A 480 20.77 -11.99 -3.11
N LEU A 481 20.53 -13.28 -3.34
CA LEU A 481 20.29 -14.22 -2.23
C LEU A 481 21.60 -14.46 -1.45
N GLN A 482 22.74 -14.55 -2.16
CA GLN A 482 24.07 -14.65 -1.56
C GLN A 482 24.41 -13.44 -0.66
N GLU A 483 23.97 -12.24 -1.03
CA GLU A 483 24.13 -11.04 -0.22
C GLU A 483 23.11 -10.95 0.93
N PHE A 484 21.83 -11.18 0.62
CA PHE A 484 20.73 -10.87 1.52
C PHE A 484 20.58 -11.87 2.66
N VAL A 485 20.86 -13.16 2.43
CA VAL A 485 20.77 -14.19 3.49
C VAL A 485 21.74 -13.92 4.63
N PRO A 486 23.07 -13.74 4.42
CA PRO A 486 23.99 -13.38 5.49
C PRO A 486 23.59 -12.07 6.17
N ARG A 487 23.16 -11.05 5.41
CA ARG A 487 22.68 -9.77 5.98
C ARG A 487 21.48 -9.96 6.89
N ARG A 488 20.57 -10.89 6.58
CA ARG A 488 19.39 -11.18 7.39
C ARG A 488 19.69 -11.99 8.64
N ILE A 489 20.64 -12.93 8.56
CA ILE A 489 21.19 -13.66 9.71
C ILE A 489 21.87 -12.67 10.66
N LEU A 490 22.77 -11.82 10.15
CA LEU A 490 23.44 -10.79 10.93
C LEU A 490 22.47 -9.70 11.42
N GLY A 491 21.39 -9.46 10.70
CA GLY A 491 20.31 -8.56 11.10
C GLY A 491 19.48 -9.07 12.28
N GLN A 492 19.59 -10.36 12.66
CA GLN A 492 19.07 -10.88 13.94
C GLN A 492 19.95 -10.52 15.13
N VAL A 493 21.24 -10.26 14.89
CA VAL A 493 22.03 -9.56 15.88
C VAL A 493 21.36 -8.20 15.94
N SER A 494 20.49 -8.00 16.93
CA SER A 494 20.07 -6.67 17.32
C SER A 494 21.35 -5.86 17.23
N ALA A 495 21.43 -4.90 16.31
CA ALA A 495 22.56 -3.98 16.28
C ALA A 495 22.77 -3.67 17.75
N PRO A 496 23.94 -4.03 18.35
CA PRO A 496 24.09 -3.94 19.78
C PRO A 496 23.55 -2.58 20.09
N VAL A 497 22.54 -2.49 20.96
CA VAL A 497 22.06 -1.20 21.42
C VAL A 497 23.34 -0.58 21.91
N ARG A 498 23.99 0.24 21.06
CA ARG A 498 25.18 0.98 21.42
C ARG A 498 24.65 1.61 22.68
N LYS A 499 25.21 1.24 23.84
CA LYS A 499 24.84 1.83 25.11
C LYS A 499 25.01 3.31 24.85
N LYS A 500 23.91 3.97 24.45
CA LYS A 500 23.97 5.34 23.99
C LYS A 500 24.44 6.03 25.25
N PRO A 501 25.54 6.78 25.22
CA PRO A 501 26.07 7.36 26.44
C PRO A 501 25.17 8.53 26.83
N TRP A 502 23.88 8.26 27.09
CA TRP A 502 22.85 9.21 27.49
C TRP A 502 23.36 10.02 28.69
N GLN A 503 24.13 9.37 29.57
CA GLN A 503 24.81 10.03 30.68
C GLN A 503 25.81 11.09 30.22
N ASN A 504 26.59 10.85 29.17
CA ASN A 504 27.52 11.86 28.64
C ASN A 504 26.79 12.96 27.86
N VAL A 505 25.71 12.62 27.15
CA VAL A 505 24.93 13.59 26.38
C VAL A 505 24.19 14.55 27.33
N ILE A 506 23.52 14.03 28.36
CA ILE A 506 22.74 14.87 29.28
C ILE A 506 23.64 15.77 30.13
N LYS A 507 24.86 15.33 30.46
CA LYS A 507 25.85 16.14 31.19
C LYS A 507 26.24 17.43 30.47
N LYS A 508 26.00 17.54 29.15
CA LYS A 508 26.24 18.78 28.39
C LYS A 508 25.36 19.94 28.84
N VAL A 509 24.13 19.65 29.27
CA VAL A 509 23.14 20.66 29.69
C VAL A 509 22.81 20.54 31.17
N ALA A 510 23.03 19.38 31.79
CA ALA A 510 22.81 19.11 33.20
C ALA A 510 24.04 18.47 33.87
N PRO A 511 25.16 19.21 34.05
CA PRO A 511 26.35 18.68 34.69
C PRO A 511 26.06 18.11 36.09
N GLY A 512 26.57 16.91 36.36
CA GLY A 512 26.36 16.20 37.63
C GLY A 512 25.01 15.49 37.76
N PHE A 513 24.12 15.59 36.77
CA PHE A 513 22.89 14.79 36.71
C PHE A 513 23.10 13.52 35.90
N SER A 514 22.33 12.49 36.26
CA SER A 514 22.20 11.23 35.52
C SER A 514 20.78 11.10 34.99
N VAL A 515 20.60 10.50 33.83
CA VAL A 515 19.28 10.35 33.18
C VAL A 515 18.78 8.92 33.25
N LYS A 516 17.49 8.73 33.54
CA LYS A 516 16.79 7.44 33.56
C LYS A 516 15.40 7.55 32.91
N ASN A 517 14.78 6.39 32.66
CA ASN A 517 13.40 6.27 32.18
C ASN A 517 13.13 7.06 30.89
N VAL A 518 14.05 6.97 29.91
CA VAL A 518 13.94 7.66 28.62
C VAL A 518 13.26 6.76 27.60
N GLY A 519 12.20 7.25 26.96
CA GLY A 519 11.43 6.54 25.94
C GLY A 519 11.90 6.78 24.52
N GLN A 520 10.93 6.99 23.63
CA GLN A 520 11.14 7.12 22.19
C GLN A 520 12.25 8.14 21.87
N GLY A 521 13.05 7.85 20.84
CA GLY A 521 14.17 8.71 20.37
C GLY A 521 15.40 8.79 21.28
N GLY A 522 15.27 8.46 22.58
CA GLY A 522 16.37 8.51 23.54
C GLY A 522 16.85 9.94 23.83
N VAL A 523 18.06 10.04 24.41
CA VAL A 523 18.71 11.34 24.72
C VAL A 523 19.57 11.79 23.54
N VAL A 524 19.20 12.91 22.92
CA VAL A 524 19.87 13.45 21.72
C VAL A 524 20.24 14.90 21.95
N HIS A 525 21.48 15.27 21.64
CA HIS A 525 21.93 16.66 21.67
C HIS A 525 21.72 17.30 20.29
N HIS A 526 20.97 18.39 20.28
CA HIS A 526 20.79 19.30 19.16
C HIS A 526 21.76 20.46 19.32
N SER A 527 22.63 20.67 18.34
CA SER A 527 23.52 21.84 18.33
C SER A 527 22.75 23.16 18.27
N ALA A 528 21.54 23.16 17.70
CA ALA A 528 20.59 24.26 17.73
C ALA A 528 19.14 23.74 17.73
N PHE A 529 18.32 24.28 18.62
CA PHE A 529 16.88 24.10 18.73
C PHE A 529 16.32 25.42 19.26
N ARG A 530 15.39 26.06 18.54
CA ARG A 530 14.81 27.37 18.93
C ARG A 530 15.87 28.36 19.44
N ASN A 531 16.89 28.62 18.62
CA ASN A 531 18.03 29.52 18.85
C ASN A 531 19.10 29.13 19.92
N ARG A 532 19.02 27.98 20.59
CA ARG A 532 20.07 27.50 21.53
C ARG A 532 20.41 26.03 21.36
N SER A 533 21.52 25.56 21.92
CA SER A 533 21.76 24.11 22.05
C SER A 533 20.75 23.47 23.01
N ALA A 534 20.30 22.26 22.73
CA ALA A 534 19.37 21.54 23.60
C ALA A 534 19.63 20.06 23.61
N VAL A 535 19.34 19.39 24.72
CA VAL A 535 19.25 17.93 24.78
C VAL A 535 17.80 17.54 24.88
N GLN A 536 17.32 16.67 23.99
CA GLN A 536 15.96 16.17 24.08
C GLN A 536 15.85 14.97 25.03
N THR A 537 14.72 14.83 25.73
CA THR A 537 14.28 13.58 26.35
C THR A 537 12.79 13.34 26.08
N HIS A 538 12.35 12.10 26.22
CA HIS A 538 10.94 11.71 26.14
C HIS A 538 10.61 10.77 27.30
N PRO A 539 9.43 10.86 27.94
CA PRO A 539 8.97 9.90 28.94
C PRO A 539 9.00 8.46 28.41
N LEU A 540 9.23 7.47 29.28
CA LEU A 540 9.36 6.07 28.86
C LEU A 540 8.07 5.50 28.26
N LYS A 541 6.97 5.73 28.96
CA LYS A 541 5.60 5.29 28.61
C LYS A 541 4.58 6.15 29.36
N ARG A 542 3.30 6.03 29.03
CA ARG A 542 2.22 6.75 29.73
C ARG A 542 2.35 6.56 31.25
N GLY A 543 2.32 7.68 31.98
CA GLY A 543 2.46 7.70 33.44
C GLY A 543 3.88 7.51 34.00
N VAL A 544 4.90 7.24 33.16
CA VAL A 544 6.29 7.05 33.60
C VAL A 544 7.17 8.18 33.04
N PRO A 545 7.57 9.17 33.86
CA PRO A 545 8.36 10.31 33.41
C PRO A 545 9.78 9.92 33.00
N SER A 546 10.42 10.77 32.21
CA SER A 546 11.88 10.76 32.07
C SER A 546 12.51 11.59 33.18
N GLU A 547 13.60 11.10 33.79
CA GLU A 547 14.11 11.65 35.04
C GLU A 547 15.58 12.04 34.96
N LEU A 548 15.91 13.26 35.39
CA LEU A 548 17.27 13.70 35.70
C LEU A 548 17.50 13.63 37.21
N ASN A 549 18.45 12.82 37.65
CA ASN A 549 18.72 12.51 39.05
C ASN A 549 20.12 12.98 39.47
N ARG A 550 20.23 13.65 40.62
CA ARG A 550 21.50 14.07 41.23
C ARG A 550 21.43 14.00 42.75
N GLU A 551 22.46 13.45 43.39
CA GLU A 551 22.71 13.70 44.82
C GLU A 551 23.49 15.01 44.98
N PHE A 552 23.07 15.84 45.93
CA PHE A 552 23.67 17.15 46.13
C PHE A 552 23.71 17.52 47.61
N ASP A 553 24.87 17.94 48.09
CA ASP A 553 25.05 18.50 49.44
C ASP A 553 24.78 19.99 49.41
N VAL A 554 23.67 20.42 50.03
CA VAL A 554 23.30 21.84 50.04
C VAL A 554 24.19 22.56 51.06
N PRO A 555 25.03 23.54 50.65
CA PRO A 555 25.97 24.16 51.57
C PRO A 555 25.28 24.87 52.74
N LYS A 556 25.85 24.75 53.94
CA LYS A 556 25.39 25.46 55.13
C LYS A 556 25.60 26.98 54.92
N ASN A 557 24.64 27.79 55.36
CA ASN A 557 24.70 29.27 55.34
C ASN A 557 24.87 29.91 53.93
N LYS A 558 24.45 29.22 52.86
CA LYS A 558 24.42 29.77 51.49
C LYS A 558 23.02 29.68 50.90
N LYS A 559 22.61 30.71 50.15
CA LYS A 559 21.37 30.66 49.36
C LYS A 559 21.62 29.77 48.16
N THR A 560 20.87 28.68 48.02
CA THR A 560 21.07 27.70 46.94
C THR A 560 19.85 27.63 46.04
N ILE A 561 20.04 27.87 44.74
CA ILE A 561 18.98 27.92 43.75
C ILE A 561 19.27 26.88 42.65
N LEU A 562 18.27 26.07 42.33
CA LEU A 562 18.24 25.27 41.10
C LEU A 562 17.57 26.09 40.00
N THR A 563 18.23 26.22 38.85
CA THR A 563 17.69 26.86 37.64
C THR A 563 17.64 25.84 36.51
N THR A 564 16.51 25.78 35.82
CA THR A 564 16.32 24.96 34.62
C THR A 564 15.81 25.82 33.47
N VAL A 565 16.45 25.72 32.30
CA VAL A 565 16.01 26.36 31.05
C VAL A 565 15.57 25.26 30.10
N VAL A 566 14.27 25.22 29.81
CA VAL A 566 13.63 24.13 29.07
C VAL A 566 12.66 24.64 28.01
N SER A 567 12.36 23.79 27.03
CA SER A 567 11.37 24.04 25.99
C SER A 567 10.58 22.77 25.68
N HIS A 568 9.64 22.87 24.75
CA HIS A 568 8.66 21.83 24.43
C HIS A 568 8.65 21.53 22.92
N HIS A 569 8.01 20.42 22.55
CA HIS A 569 7.74 20.12 21.14
C HIS A 569 6.74 21.12 20.54
N PRO A 570 6.87 21.58 19.27
CA PRO A 570 5.92 22.51 18.66
C PRO A 570 4.45 22.09 18.72
N HIS A 571 4.20 20.78 18.79
CA HIS A 571 2.87 20.15 18.86
C HIS A 571 2.63 19.36 20.15
N GLY A 572 3.31 19.73 21.24
CA GLY A 572 3.17 19.05 22.53
C GLY A 572 3.43 19.97 23.71
N ASP A 573 2.92 19.56 24.86
CA ASP A 573 3.24 20.11 26.17
C ASP A 573 3.79 18.98 27.06
N TRP A 574 4.32 19.35 28.22
CA TRP A 574 4.71 18.43 29.28
C TRP A 574 4.79 19.19 30.61
N LEU A 575 4.84 18.47 31.73
CA LEU A 575 4.95 19.06 33.06
C LEU A 575 6.36 18.85 33.63
N LEU A 576 7.08 19.94 33.92
CA LEU A 576 8.33 19.87 34.67
C LEU A 576 8.01 19.72 36.15
N ARG A 577 8.38 18.59 36.76
CA ARG A 577 8.30 18.42 38.22
C ARG A 577 9.68 18.35 38.84
N VAL A 578 9.88 19.09 39.92
CA VAL A 578 11.10 19.03 40.73
C VAL A 578 10.78 18.30 42.02
N LYS A 579 11.50 17.21 42.31
CA LYS A 579 11.40 16.44 43.55
C LYS A 579 12.67 16.54 44.36
N VAL A 580 12.50 16.65 45.68
CA VAL A 580 13.57 16.55 46.68
C VAL A 580 13.24 15.41 47.62
N ASN A 581 14.11 14.41 47.72
CA ASN A 581 13.91 13.21 48.54
C ASN A 581 12.54 12.55 48.28
N GLY A 582 12.14 12.45 47.00
CA GLY A 582 10.91 11.83 46.55
C GLY A 582 9.63 12.69 46.66
N LYS A 583 9.69 13.85 47.33
CA LYS A 583 8.55 14.78 47.44
C LYS A 583 8.60 15.84 46.36
N VAL A 584 7.48 16.09 45.67
CA VAL A 584 7.36 17.19 44.70
C VAL A 584 7.43 18.52 45.46
N VAL A 585 8.34 19.38 45.06
CA VAL A 585 8.57 20.70 45.66
C VAL A 585 8.20 21.84 44.74
N SER A 586 8.05 21.56 43.45
CA SER A 586 7.67 22.53 42.43
C SER A 586 7.19 21.81 41.17
N GLU A 587 6.21 22.41 40.49
CA GLU A 587 5.70 21.96 39.20
C GLU A 587 5.56 23.18 38.26
N ALA A 588 5.89 23.01 36.99
CA ALA A 588 5.77 24.06 35.98
C ALA A 588 5.36 23.46 34.62
N PRO A 589 4.21 23.86 34.05
CA PRO A 589 3.82 23.42 32.71
C PRO A 589 4.74 24.04 31.65
N VAL A 590 5.23 23.22 30.73
CA VAL A 590 6.11 23.62 29.62
C VAL A 590 5.36 23.45 28.31
N SER A 591 4.91 24.57 27.75
CA SER A 591 4.05 24.61 26.55
C SER A 591 4.27 25.91 25.79
N SER A 592 3.65 26.04 24.62
CA SER A 592 3.68 27.28 23.83
C SER A 592 3.10 28.49 24.58
N LYS A 593 2.27 28.25 25.60
CA LYS A 593 1.66 29.30 26.42
C LYS A 593 2.54 29.77 27.56
N THR A 594 3.55 28.99 27.96
CA THR A 594 4.34 29.23 29.17
C THR A 594 5.79 29.59 28.89
N VAL A 595 6.30 29.24 27.71
CA VAL A 595 7.61 29.71 27.27
C VAL A 595 7.57 31.19 26.86
N GLN A 596 8.64 31.94 27.16
CA GLN A 596 8.85 33.30 26.67
C GLN A 596 10.11 33.31 25.80
N ASN A 597 10.01 33.85 24.58
CA ASN A 597 11.09 33.76 23.58
C ASN A 597 11.57 32.32 23.40
N GLU A 598 10.63 31.39 23.20
CA GLU A 598 10.85 29.96 22.95
C GLU A 598 11.37 29.12 24.13
N TRP A 599 11.69 29.72 25.27
CA TRP A 599 12.26 29.03 26.44
C TRP A 599 11.51 29.36 27.74
N LEU A 600 11.43 28.39 28.65
CA LEU A 600 10.97 28.58 30.03
C LEU A 600 12.18 28.47 30.97
N THR A 601 12.44 29.53 31.72
CA THR A 601 13.37 29.51 32.86
C THR A 601 12.57 29.28 34.13
N HIS A 602 12.85 28.17 34.81
CA HIS A 602 12.21 27.81 36.07
C HIS A 602 13.24 27.71 37.20
N THR A 603 12.93 28.27 38.36
CA THR A 603 13.86 28.33 39.50
C THR A 603 13.23 27.79 40.78
N VAL A 604 13.99 27.00 41.53
CA VAL A 604 13.56 26.41 42.82
C VAL A 604 14.58 26.73 43.90
N ASP A 605 14.12 27.35 45.00
CA ASP A 605 14.96 27.62 46.17
C ASP A 605 15.16 26.34 47.01
N LEU A 606 16.41 25.91 47.13
CA LEU A 606 16.84 24.74 47.88
C LEU A 606 17.40 25.09 49.27
N SER A 607 17.42 26.37 49.65
CA SER A 607 18.06 26.86 50.89
C SER A 607 17.44 26.27 52.16
N ARG A 608 16.17 25.85 52.12
CA ARG A 608 15.52 25.13 53.23
C ARG A 608 16.18 23.77 53.55
N TYR A 609 17.02 23.27 52.66
CA TYR A 609 17.79 22.05 52.82
C TYR A 609 19.27 22.31 53.19
N ALA A 610 19.65 23.56 53.51
CA ALA A 610 21.01 23.92 53.85
C ALA A 610 21.60 23.02 54.96
N GLY A 611 22.82 22.54 54.73
CA GLY A 611 23.50 21.60 55.61
C GLY A 611 23.02 20.14 55.49
N LYS A 612 22.16 19.81 54.52
CA LYS A 612 21.67 18.44 54.28
C LYS A 612 22.06 17.92 52.90
N LYS A 613 22.31 16.61 52.82
CA LYS A 613 22.41 15.88 51.56
C LYS A 613 21.01 15.58 51.03
N ILE A 614 20.75 15.88 49.76
CA ILE A 614 19.44 15.68 49.12
C ILE A 614 19.55 14.86 47.83
N LYS A 615 18.47 14.15 47.49
CA LYS A 615 18.24 13.52 46.19
C LYS A 615 17.32 14.42 45.36
N LEU A 616 17.89 15.07 44.35
CA LEU A 616 17.17 15.89 43.38
C LEU A 616 16.73 15.04 42.20
N GLN A 617 15.45 15.18 41.80
CA GLN A 617 14.91 14.57 40.60
C GLN A 617 14.14 15.63 39.80
N LEU A 618 14.47 15.76 38.50
CA LEU A 618 13.76 16.61 37.55
C LEU A 618 13.02 15.70 36.58
N GLU A 619 11.71 15.80 36.53
CA GLU A 619 10.86 14.92 35.75
C GLU A 619 10.30 15.66 34.55
N ASN A 620 10.51 15.10 33.36
CA ASN A 620 9.63 15.32 32.24
C ASN A 620 8.41 14.40 32.44
N GLN A 621 7.37 14.95 33.09
CA GLN A 621 6.13 14.25 33.37
C GLN A 621 5.15 14.45 32.21
N PRO A 622 4.61 13.35 31.62
CA PRO A 622 3.67 13.48 30.53
C PRO A 622 2.34 14.13 30.98
N SER A 623 1.83 15.11 30.22
CA SER A 623 0.55 15.79 30.47
C SER A 623 -0.63 15.24 29.67
N GLY A 624 -0.40 14.67 28.49
CA GLY A 624 -1.48 14.15 27.61
C GLY A 624 -1.05 13.05 26.63
N TRP A 625 0.21 12.63 26.66
CA TRP A 625 0.86 11.70 25.73
C TRP A 625 0.81 12.15 24.27
N ARG A 626 0.95 13.47 24.03
CA ARG A 626 0.95 14.08 22.70
C ARG A 626 2.25 14.85 22.48
N ASN A 627 3.28 14.15 21.97
CA ASN A 627 4.60 14.72 21.71
C ASN A 627 5.27 15.35 22.96
N GLU A 628 5.39 14.56 24.03
CA GLU A 628 5.91 14.94 25.36
C GLU A 628 7.45 15.14 25.37
N TRP A 629 8.01 15.69 24.30
CA TRP A 629 9.44 15.92 24.19
C TRP A 629 9.84 17.14 25.00
N ALA A 630 10.70 16.91 26.00
CA ALA A 630 11.39 17.97 26.71
C ALA A 630 12.69 18.31 25.98
N TYR A 631 12.95 19.59 25.82
CA TYR A 631 14.22 20.09 25.31
C TYR A 631 14.92 20.86 26.42
N TRP A 632 16.00 20.31 26.95
CA TRP A 632 16.78 20.85 28.07
C TRP A 632 17.95 21.68 27.52
N ASN A 633 17.98 22.98 27.78
CA ASN A 633 19.10 23.86 27.41
C ASN A 633 20.11 24.00 28.55
N GLU A 634 19.63 24.18 29.78
CA GLU A 634 20.50 24.33 30.95
C GLU A 634 19.82 23.79 32.22
N VAL A 635 20.58 23.11 33.07
CA VAL A 635 20.20 22.72 34.43
C VAL A 635 21.40 23.02 35.33
N LYS A 636 21.25 24.00 36.22
CA LYS A 636 22.34 24.53 37.04
C LYS A 636 21.90 24.69 38.49
N ILE A 637 22.81 24.40 39.41
CA ILE A 637 22.64 24.69 40.83
C ILE A 637 23.69 25.74 41.21
N ILE A 638 23.25 26.86 41.78
CA ILE A 638 24.11 27.96 42.19
C ILE A 638 23.92 28.19 43.69
N SER A 639 25.01 28.19 44.45
CA SER A 639 25.03 28.54 45.87
C SER A 639 25.75 29.87 46.07
N LEU A 640 24.98 30.92 46.37
CA LEU A 640 25.48 32.27 46.63
C LEU A 640 25.78 32.46 48.12
N PRO A 641 26.79 33.28 48.50
CA PRO A 641 26.98 33.69 49.88
C PRO A 641 25.69 34.28 50.44
N GLY A 642 25.25 33.85 51.62
CA GLY A 642 24.13 34.50 52.29
C GLY A 642 24.51 35.93 52.62
N THR A 643 23.72 36.91 52.23
CA THR A 643 23.73 38.23 52.87
C THR A 643 23.40 38.00 54.34
N LYS A 644 24.32 38.40 55.23
CA LYS A 644 24.07 38.41 56.67
C LYS A 644 22.83 39.22 57.01
#